data_AF-A0A2W7A3K0-F1
#
_entry.id   AF-A0A2W7A3K0-F1
#
_cell.length_a   1.000
_cell.length_b   1.000
_cell.length_c   1.000
_cell.angle_alpha   90.00
_cell.angle_beta   90.00
_cell.angle_gamma   90.00
#
_symmetry.space_group_name_H-M   'P 1'
#
loop_
_entity.id
_entity.type
_entity.pdbx_description
1 polymer ?
#
loop_
_entity_poly.entity_id
_entity_poly.type
_entity_poly.pdbx_seq_one_letter_code
_entity_poly.pdbx_strand_id
1 'polypeptide(L)'
;MAQPIDPNSQASTPNNRSGASAKQVYQQAVIAFKAQNYDQALALFQRLRRLPPGSPYYLKAVMGQVKVHQRLKQVDQARSGCQVLLDSSSPEAQQWAQQVLSQLPDSTKVAAPAASPLTNPSAKADLSGFVPLADTTSSQSSPPSPPKSAFPKTPTPLPEPENLDQLKPEDANLNAAEAGEPEPAYQSLFHFQQLNQRPGIDQNGSGLPPVTTADAAIPASKSSDEPVSQSRATPSYQRRPQDPLPKYPLGLWLQQGLTAIALLWGINWAIHFALRTVDRLLQWVRWPVQLRLPGASQNYTVWVISGLVLLALASPWIMDFALAFWHGQKPLSTRQLQGYSPEALRLLRQVCRQRGWQMPELRVIPDPAPLCFSYGWLARNTRIVVSQGILDQGTDEIVTALYGCELARMVNGSGAVLSAVGLLLLLLHSAYHRLAQGGDRLAQPLLRNSLGVLSSIFYGLFWLLRQLMLWLSRLCCSWGDRRAIDLTQHPDHLADGLLQLTEAIAIDLQQRDTLHPLLTSLEILMPVSGRQAITPGSLLAQVDRDGQNLNPENNAASDRFANRANTIATLLAIDSLNPYRQWLRGSASHPPLGERLLNLGQQAILRQQPTTVALPVAPRTSNGFSLPLLLLQKSPLAGLLTGVGIAMGLWFIGGIVNRLGWQRLSWLYQDPSILMGGLWLGLGLGLLLRINALFPDPDSTPSVRQTTATAPTTTVELLHSSSVLPVQGKPITLRGQLRGSAGLENWGCQNLYLDDGLGLVKLVNPVPLGSLQGLFQQRSHPRQWVGQAVTVSGWSRYGAGLLWVDIHQVQLNSQHRFQAYGPNWATLLSLAISLMGILTIFRGG
;
A
#
# COMPACT_ATOMS: atom_id res chain seq x y z
N MET A 1 21.54 -46.45 15.99
CA MET A 1 22.51 -46.18 17.08
C MET A 1 23.47 -45.12 16.58
N ALA A 2 23.77 -44.11 17.40
CA ALA A 2 24.78 -43.09 17.11
C ALA A 2 25.31 -42.55 18.45
N GLN A 3 26.62 -42.31 18.54
CA GLN A 3 27.26 -41.71 19.72
C GLN A 3 27.26 -40.17 19.62
N PRO A 4 27.36 -39.45 20.75
CA PRO A 4 27.44 -37.99 20.75
C PRO A 4 28.80 -37.48 20.24
N ILE A 5 28.84 -36.22 19.80
CA ILE A 5 30.05 -35.48 19.42
C ILE A 5 30.13 -34.20 20.27
N ASP A 6 31.35 -33.77 20.59
CA ASP A 6 31.65 -32.74 21.59
C ASP A 6 31.02 -31.35 21.38
N PRO A 7 30.73 -30.62 22.48
CA PRO A 7 30.21 -29.24 22.43
C PRO A 7 31.28 -28.16 22.21
N ASN A 8 32.56 -28.52 22.01
CA ASN A 8 33.71 -27.61 22.07
C ASN A 8 34.35 -27.29 20.69
N SER A 9 33.55 -27.03 19.66
CA SER A 9 34.05 -26.40 18.42
C SER A 9 33.87 -24.87 18.46
N GLN A 10 34.98 -24.13 18.53
CA GLN A 10 34.93 -22.66 18.56
C GLN A 10 34.50 -22.11 17.19
N ALA A 11 33.32 -21.47 17.15
CA ALA A 11 32.82 -20.82 15.94
C ALA A 11 33.58 -19.51 15.66
N SER A 12 34.16 -19.39 14.47
CA SER A 12 34.91 -18.20 14.04
C SER A 12 33.99 -16.99 13.84
N THR A 13 34.37 -15.83 14.40
CA THR A 13 33.59 -14.59 14.35
C THR A 13 33.95 -13.71 13.14
N PRO A 14 33.05 -13.48 12.18
CA PRO A 14 33.37 -12.77 10.94
C PRO A 14 33.08 -11.26 11.06
N ASN A 15 33.74 -10.55 11.99
CA ASN A 15 33.35 -9.17 12.31
C ASN A 15 34.53 -8.18 12.48
N ASN A 16 35.34 -8.00 11.42
CA ASN A 16 36.34 -6.91 11.37
C ASN A 16 36.76 -6.46 9.94
N ARG A 17 35.90 -6.60 8.91
CA ARG A 17 36.30 -6.41 7.50
C ARG A 17 36.09 -5.00 6.92
N SER A 18 35.29 -4.14 7.54
CA SER A 18 34.94 -2.83 6.99
C SER A 18 36.14 -1.85 6.96
N GLY A 19 36.77 -1.59 8.10
CA GLY A 19 37.89 -0.65 8.22
C GLY A 19 39.10 -1.01 7.37
N ALA A 20 39.46 -2.29 7.31
CA ALA A 20 40.55 -2.79 6.48
C ALA A 20 40.32 -2.50 4.98
N SER A 21 39.11 -2.72 4.48
CA SER A 21 38.78 -2.55 3.06
C SER A 21 38.93 -1.10 2.57
N ALA A 22 38.56 -0.11 3.39
CA ALA A 22 38.67 1.31 3.01
C ALA A 22 40.14 1.75 2.84
N LYS A 23 41.04 1.26 3.70
CA LYS A 23 42.49 1.47 3.59
C LYS A 23 43.04 0.86 2.29
N GLN A 24 42.68 -0.38 2.00
CA GLN A 24 43.13 -1.11 0.80
C GLN A 24 42.65 -0.45 -0.50
N VAL A 25 41.37 -0.06 -0.59
CA VAL A 25 40.82 0.64 -1.77
C VAL A 25 41.48 2.02 -1.95
N TYR A 26 41.81 2.72 -0.87
CA TYR A 26 42.57 3.97 -0.94
C TYR A 26 44.01 3.75 -1.41
N GLN A 27 44.71 2.71 -0.93
CA GLN A 27 46.05 2.34 -1.43
C GLN A 27 46.00 2.01 -2.94
N GLN A 28 45.01 1.26 -3.40
CA GLN A 28 44.79 0.98 -4.83
C GLN A 28 44.55 2.26 -5.66
N ALA A 29 43.75 3.20 -5.15
CA ALA A 29 43.51 4.49 -5.82
C ALA A 29 44.80 5.34 -5.93
N VAL A 30 45.64 5.32 -4.88
CA VAL A 30 46.96 5.98 -4.87
C VAL A 30 47.93 5.32 -5.86
N ILE A 31 47.91 3.99 -5.99
CA ILE A 31 48.73 3.25 -6.96
C ILE A 31 48.29 3.59 -8.39
N ALA A 32 46.99 3.54 -8.70
CA ALA A 32 46.46 3.91 -10.02
C ALA A 32 46.81 5.36 -10.40
N PHE A 33 46.72 6.30 -9.44
CA PHE A 33 47.13 7.69 -9.64
C PHE A 33 48.63 7.84 -9.94
N LYS A 34 49.50 7.13 -9.20
CA LYS A 34 50.96 7.14 -9.44
C LYS A 34 51.32 6.50 -10.80
N ALA A 35 50.55 5.50 -11.24
CA ALA A 35 50.65 4.88 -12.56
C ALA A 35 50.01 5.71 -13.70
N GLN A 36 49.58 6.95 -13.44
CA GLN A 36 48.91 7.85 -14.39
C GLN A 36 47.58 7.32 -14.98
N ASN A 37 47.02 6.23 -14.44
CA ASN A 37 45.73 5.69 -14.87
C ASN A 37 44.59 6.46 -14.16
N TYR A 38 44.33 7.68 -14.65
CA TYR A 38 43.45 8.63 -14.00
C TYR A 38 41.99 8.19 -13.91
N ASP A 39 41.47 7.47 -14.91
CA ASP A 39 40.08 6.99 -14.90
C ASP A 39 39.86 5.91 -13.84
N GLN A 40 40.80 4.97 -13.74
CA GLN A 40 40.79 3.95 -12.68
C GLN A 40 40.93 4.58 -11.29
N ALA A 41 41.78 5.60 -11.14
CA ALA A 41 41.91 6.36 -9.90
C ALA A 41 40.61 7.10 -9.52
N LEU A 42 39.96 7.78 -10.47
CA LEU A 42 38.69 8.47 -10.26
C LEU A 42 37.59 7.50 -9.80
N ALA A 43 37.44 6.35 -10.45
CA ALA A 43 36.45 5.33 -10.08
C ALA A 43 36.66 4.82 -8.64
N LEU A 44 37.92 4.58 -8.23
CA LEU A 44 38.25 4.14 -6.87
C LEU A 44 38.02 5.26 -5.83
N PHE A 45 38.33 6.53 -6.13
CA PHE A 45 37.99 7.65 -5.25
C PHE A 45 36.47 7.91 -5.18
N GLN A 46 35.72 7.75 -6.28
CA GLN A 46 34.25 7.82 -6.29
C GLN A 46 33.64 6.74 -5.38
N ARG A 47 34.21 5.52 -5.38
CA ARG A 47 33.78 4.44 -4.47
C ARG A 47 33.99 4.80 -3.00
N LEU A 48 35.09 5.49 -2.66
CA LEU A 48 35.38 5.96 -1.30
C LEU A 48 34.51 7.15 -0.86
N ARG A 49 34.02 7.98 -1.80
CA ARG A 49 33.05 9.06 -1.50
C ARG A 49 31.66 8.57 -1.07
N ARG A 50 31.41 7.25 -1.08
CA ARG A 50 30.21 6.62 -0.47
C ARG A 50 30.32 6.46 1.06
N LEU A 51 31.48 6.74 1.65
CA LEU A 51 31.67 6.79 3.11
C LEU A 51 31.05 8.08 3.69
N PRO A 52 30.70 8.13 5.00
CA PRO A 52 30.18 9.35 5.63
C PRO A 52 31.17 10.52 5.52
N PRO A 53 30.70 11.78 5.39
CA PRO A 53 31.57 12.94 5.12
C PRO A 53 32.60 13.24 6.22
N GLY A 54 32.33 12.83 7.47
CA GLY A 54 33.30 12.90 8.58
C GLY A 54 34.40 11.82 8.56
N SER A 55 34.41 10.91 7.58
CA SER A 55 35.42 9.86 7.47
C SER A 55 36.76 10.41 6.97
N PRO A 56 37.92 10.04 7.59
CA PRO A 56 39.22 10.45 7.09
C PRO A 56 39.51 9.90 5.68
N TYR A 57 38.89 8.78 5.29
CA TYR A 57 39.01 8.23 3.93
C TYR A 57 38.07 8.91 2.92
N TYR A 58 36.96 9.51 3.36
CA TYR A 58 36.13 10.38 2.51
C TYR A 58 36.91 11.63 2.11
N LEU A 59 37.49 12.34 3.10
CA LEU A 59 38.26 13.56 2.86
C LEU A 59 39.46 13.30 1.94
N LYS A 60 40.25 12.25 2.19
CA LYS A 60 41.37 11.83 1.33
C LYS A 60 40.92 11.46 -0.09
N ALA A 61 39.71 10.93 -0.28
CA ALA A 61 39.19 10.61 -1.61
C ALA A 61 38.79 11.87 -2.39
N VAL A 62 38.17 12.86 -1.74
CA VAL A 62 37.87 14.16 -2.37
C VAL A 62 39.18 14.89 -2.74
N MET A 63 40.16 14.92 -1.84
CA MET A 63 41.51 15.45 -2.13
C MET A 63 42.19 14.71 -3.31
N GLY A 64 41.95 13.40 -3.42
CA GLY A 64 42.41 12.55 -4.54
C GLY A 64 41.80 12.98 -5.87
N GLN A 65 40.48 13.16 -5.92
CA GLN A 65 39.79 13.64 -7.11
C GLN A 65 40.28 15.03 -7.53
N VAL A 66 40.42 15.97 -6.60
CA VAL A 66 40.96 17.31 -6.89
C VAL A 66 42.34 17.23 -7.55
N LYS A 67 43.25 16.37 -7.07
CA LYS A 67 44.57 16.16 -7.72
C LYS A 67 44.48 15.46 -9.08
N VAL A 68 43.49 14.60 -9.33
CA VAL A 68 43.26 14.04 -10.68
C VAL A 68 42.75 15.13 -11.62
N HIS A 69 41.71 15.87 -11.24
CA HIS A 69 41.16 16.95 -12.08
C HIS A 69 42.22 18.04 -12.36
N GLN A 70 43.10 18.34 -11.40
CA GLN A 70 44.26 19.22 -11.61
C GLN A 70 45.24 18.68 -12.67
N ARG A 71 45.52 17.36 -12.69
CA ARG A 71 46.34 16.72 -13.74
C ARG A 71 45.65 16.69 -15.10
N LEU A 72 44.33 16.50 -15.13
CA LEU A 72 43.49 16.54 -16.34
C LEU A 72 43.14 17.97 -16.81
N LYS A 73 43.67 19.02 -16.15
CA LYS A 73 43.37 20.45 -16.40
C LYS A 73 41.88 20.85 -16.29
N GLN A 74 41.07 20.05 -15.58
CA GLN A 74 39.64 20.27 -15.36
C GLN A 74 39.40 21.24 -14.19
N VAL A 75 39.64 22.53 -14.42
CA VAL A 75 39.65 23.59 -13.39
C VAL A 75 38.36 23.64 -12.58
N ASP A 76 37.19 23.57 -13.21
CA ASP A 76 35.90 23.71 -12.51
C ASP A 76 35.52 22.49 -11.65
N GLN A 77 35.94 21.30 -12.06
CA GLN A 77 35.80 20.07 -11.27
C GLN A 77 36.78 20.04 -10.09
N ALA A 78 37.99 20.61 -10.25
CA ALA A 78 38.90 20.84 -9.13
C ALA A 78 38.35 21.88 -8.14
N ARG A 79 37.80 23.01 -8.65
CA ARG A 79 37.23 24.11 -7.85
C ARG A 79 36.02 23.65 -7.03
N SER A 80 35.10 22.87 -7.61
CA SER A 80 33.96 22.29 -6.87
C SER A 80 34.40 21.24 -5.84
N GLY A 81 35.41 20.42 -6.15
CA GLY A 81 36.02 19.50 -5.18
C GLY A 81 36.66 20.21 -3.99
N CYS A 82 37.26 21.39 -4.20
CA CYS A 82 37.77 22.24 -3.11
C CYS A 82 36.65 22.86 -2.26
N GLN A 83 35.52 23.29 -2.85
CA GLN A 83 34.37 23.80 -2.09
C GLN A 83 33.84 22.76 -1.08
N VAL A 84 33.66 21.50 -1.51
CA VAL A 84 33.26 20.38 -0.65
C VAL A 84 34.23 20.12 0.52
N LEU A 85 35.50 20.53 0.40
CA LEU A 85 36.48 20.43 1.48
C LEU A 85 36.47 21.66 2.42
N LEU A 86 36.07 22.85 1.93
CA LEU A 86 35.84 24.04 2.77
C LEU A 86 34.65 23.83 3.71
N ASP A 87 33.57 23.20 3.22
CA ASP A 87 32.38 22.88 4.01
C ASP A 87 32.60 21.73 5.01
N SER A 88 33.78 21.11 5.02
CA SER A 88 34.09 19.96 5.87
C SER A 88 34.54 20.35 7.28
N SER A 89 34.15 19.57 8.29
CA SER A 89 34.45 19.82 9.71
C SER A 89 35.90 19.49 10.11
N SER A 90 36.88 19.71 9.23
CA SER A 90 38.28 19.34 9.45
C SER A 90 39.22 20.46 8.99
N PRO A 91 39.85 21.22 9.90
CA PRO A 91 40.60 22.43 9.54
C PRO A 91 41.79 22.15 8.60
N GLU A 92 42.46 21.00 8.75
CA GLU A 92 43.50 20.52 7.81
C GLU A 92 43.00 20.45 6.35
N ALA A 93 41.74 20.05 6.15
CA ALA A 93 41.15 19.91 4.82
C ALA A 93 40.73 21.27 4.24
N GLN A 94 40.24 22.18 5.09
CA GLN A 94 39.90 23.55 4.71
C GLN A 94 41.17 24.32 4.29
N GLN A 95 42.25 24.23 5.08
CA GLN A 95 43.54 24.85 4.77
C GLN A 95 44.13 24.32 3.46
N TRP A 96 44.09 23.00 3.23
CA TRP A 96 44.54 22.44 1.96
C TRP A 96 43.69 22.90 0.77
N ALA A 97 42.36 22.96 0.93
CA ALA A 97 41.47 23.45 -0.12
C ALA A 97 41.75 24.92 -0.47
N GLN A 98 42.01 25.78 0.52
CA GLN A 98 42.45 27.17 0.31
C GLN A 98 43.78 27.24 -0.44
N GLN A 99 44.76 26.40 -0.07
CA GLN A 99 46.08 26.36 -0.73
C GLN A 99 46.00 25.85 -2.19
N VAL A 100 45.06 24.95 -2.51
CA VAL A 100 44.85 24.50 -3.89
C VAL A 100 44.05 25.52 -4.70
N LEU A 101 43.06 26.19 -4.09
CA LEU A 101 42.29 27.24 -4.75
C LEU A 101 43.17 28.42 -5.18
N SER A 102 44.17 28.81 -4.38
CA SER A 102 45.15 29.85 -4.76
C SER A 102 46.21 29.39 -5.76
N GLN A 103 46.22 28.11 -6.15
CA GLN A 103 47.06 27.54 -7.21
C GLN A 103 46.28 27.24 -8.50
N LEU A 104 44.95 27.40 -8.50
CA LEU A 104 44.12 27.28 -9.70
C LEU A 104 44.00 28.66 -10.38
N PRO A 105 44.09 28.75 -11.72
CA PRO A 105 43.98 30.03 -12.41
C PRO A 105 42.58 30.64 -12.25
N ASP A 106 42.53 31.95 -12.06
CA ASP A 106 41.28 32.71 -12.04
C ASP A 106 40.61 32.71 -13.40
N SER A 107 39.33 32.31 -13.44
CA SER A 107 38.52 32.29 -14.68
C SER A 107 38.08 33.69 -15.14
N THR A 108 38.74 34.76 -14.68
CA THR A 108 38.30 36.16 -14.78
C THR A 108 39.37 37.10 -15.37
N LYS A 109 40.03 36.68 -16.46
CA LYS A 109 40.68 37.60 -17.42
C LYS A 109 40.86 37.02 -18.84
N VAL A 110 40.02 37.54 -19.75
CA VAL A 110 40.25 37.76 -21.19
C VAL A 110 40.57 36.54 -22.09
N ALA A 111 39.59 36.18 -22.94
CA ALA A 111 39.73 36.27 -24.41
C ALA A 111 38.36 36.11 -25.11
N ALA A 112 37.99 37.05 -25.98
CA ALA A 112 36.82 36.95 -26.86
C ALA A 112 37.26 36.47 -28.28
N PRO A 113 36.40 35.84 -29.08
CA PRO A 113 36.80 35.24 -30.36
C PRO A 113 37.19 36.28 -31.42
N ALA A 114 38.19 35.94 -32.24
CA ALA A 114 38.56 36.72 -33.41
C ALA A 114 37.50 36.59 -34.52
N ALA A 115 37.20 37.70 -35.21
CA ALA A 115 36.16 37.79 -36.22
C ALA A 115 36.71 38.34 -37.55
N SER A 116 36.03 38.03 -38.67
CA SER A 116 36.03 38.81 -39.91
C SER A 116 34.99 38.26 -40.90
N PRO A 117 34.36 39.10 -41.76
CA PRO A 117 34.12 40.54 -41.65
C PRO A 117 32.62 40.90 -41.74
N LEU A 118 32.29 42.20 -41.67
CA LEU A 118 30.92 42.71 -41.62
C LEU A 118 30.32 43.00 -43.01
N THR A 119 28.99 42.98 -43.11
CA THR A 119 28.26 44.12 -43.69
C THR A 119 26.93 44.36 -42.98
N ASN A 120 26.58 45.63 -42.80
CA ASN A 120 25.35 46.19 -42.22
C ASN A 120 25.03 47.46 -43.08
N PRO A 121 23.85 48.10 -43.04
CA PRO A 121 23.03 48.31 -41.84
C PRO A 121 21.51 48.10 -42.03
N SER A 122 20.75 48.34 -40.96
CA SER A 122 19.29 48.46 -40.96
C SER A 122 18.82 49.91 -41.14
N ALA A 123 17.57 50.06 -41.57
CA ALA A 123 16.82 51.33 -41.53
C ALA A 123 15.43 51.09 -40.90
N LYS A 124 14.89 52.09 -40.20
CA LYS A 124 13.55 52.06 -39.59
C LYS A 124 12.59 52.99 -40.35
N ALA A 125 11.35 52.54 -40.54
CA ALA A 125 10.16 53.39 -40.62
C ALA A 125 8.88 52.53 -40.40
N ASP A 126 8.10 52.86 -39.38
CA ASP A 126 6.72 53.40 -39.43
C ASP A 126 5.78 52.99 -40.61
N LEU A 127 4.45 52.88 -40.45
CA LEU A 127 3.53 52.75 -39.30
C LEU A 127 2.09 52.52 -39.86
N SER A 128 1.21 51.79 -39.17
CA SER A 128 -0.24 51.65 -39.49
C SER A 128 -0.55 50.93 -40.83
N GLY A 129 -1.78 50.50 -41.16
CA GLY A 129 -3.02 50.37 -40.39
C GLY A 129 -4.23 50.06 -41.29
N PHE A 130 -5.31 49.51 -40.72
CA PHE A 130 -6.62 49.20 -41.35
C PHE A 130 -6.73 48.01 -42.35
N VAL A 131 -7.99 47.59 -42.52
CA VAL A 131 -8.58 46.27 -42.86
C VAL A 131 -10.10 46.56 -43.19
N PRO A 132 -10.95 45.73 -43.87
CA PRO A 132 -10.79 44.44 -44.59
C PRO A 132 -11.33 44.45 -46.06
N LEU A 133 -11.32 43.29 -46.76
CA LEU A 133 -12.51 42.55 -47.28
C LEU A 133 -12.18 41.61 -48.47
N ALA A 134 -12.88 40.45 -48.54
CA ALA A 134 -13.24 39.60 -49.71
C ALA A 134 -12.20 39.35 -50.84
N ASP A 135 -11.95 38.15 -51.38
CA ASP A 135 -12.44 36.77 -51.12
C ASP A 135 -11.40 35.76 -51.73
N THR A 136 -11.58 34.49 -52.16
CA THR A 136 -12.75 33.66 -52.55
C THR A 136 -12.40 32.15 -52.46
N THR A 137 -13.36 31.28 -52.83
CA THR A 137 -13.26 29.84 -53.25
C THR A 137 -11.95 29.38 -53.91
N SER A 138 -11.27 28.26 -53.61
CA SER A 138 -11.61 26.87 -53.21
C SER A 138 -11.64 25.81 -54.34
N SER A 139 -10.67 24.88 -54.35
CA SER A 139 -10.75 23.51 -54.91
C SER A 139 -9.59 22.69 -54.30
N GLN A 140 -9.78 21.67 -53.46
CA GLN A 140 -10.38 20.34 -53.67
C GLN A 140 -9.73 19.48 -54.76
N SER A 141 -8.92 18.49 -54.35
CA SER A 141 -9.11 17.05 -54.64
C SER A 141 -7.99 16.22 -53.98
N SER A 142 -8.01 14.89 -54.10
CA SER A 142 -7.33 13.93 -53.18
C SER A 142 -6.53 12.83 -53.98
N PRO A 143 -5.97 11.75 -53.37
CA PRO A 143 -4.81 10.98 -53.91
C PRO A 143 -5.25 9.71 -54.71
N PRO A 144 -4.53 8.55 -54.85
CA PRO A 144 -3.13 8.16 -54.47
C PRO A 144 -2.31 7.22 -55.41
N SER A 145 -0.98 7.07 -55.13
CA SER A 145 -0.12 5.88 -55.40
C SER A 145 0.18 5.47 -56.87
N PRO A 146 0.92 4.35 -57.15
CA PRO A 146 2.34 4.02 -56.88
C PRO A 146 3.14 3.69 -58.20
N PRO A 147 4.38 3.11 -58.17
CA PRO A 147 4.56 1.68 -58.51
C PRO A 147 5.80 0.96 -57.87
N LYS A 148 6.29 -0.17 -58.45
CA LYS A 148 7.30 -1.15 -57.96
C LYS A 148 8.42 -1.39 -59.03
N SER A 149 9.52 -2.17 -58.91
CA SER A 149 9.96 -3.31 -58.05
C SER A 149 11.49 -3.18 -57.70
N ALA A 150 12.42 -4.17 -57.55
CA ALA A 150 12.56 -5.62 -57.81
C ALA A 150 13.66 -6.31 -56.91
N PHE A 151 14.34 -7.38 -57.39
CA PHE A 151 15.34 -8.24 -56.71
C PHE A 151 16.39 -8.81 -57.74
N PRO A 152 17.32 -9.80 -57.50
CA PRO A 152 17.76 -10.56 -56.28
C PRO A 152 19.30 -10.87 -56.12
N LYS A 153 19.67 -11.60 -55.03
CA LYS A 153 20.77 -12.63 -54.85
C LYS A 153 22.02 -12.35 -53.96
N THR A 154 22.48 -13.44 -53.32
CA THR A 154 23.76 -13.77 -52.60
C THR A 154 24.40 -15.04 -53.27
N PRO A 155 25.56 -15.69 -52.89
CA PRO A 155 26.30 -15.71 -51.59
C PRO A 155 27.89 -15.81 -51.59
N THR A 156 28.55 -15.65 -50.42
CA THR A 156 29.90 -16.18 -49.91
C THR A 156 31.20 -16.10 -50.79
N PRO A 157 32.46 -16.37 -50.29
CA PRO A 157 32.97 -16.88 -48.98
C PRO A 157 34.15 -16.06 -48.32
N LEU A 158 34.93 -16.71 -47.44
CA LEU A 158 36.03 -16.25 -46.54
C LEU A 158 37.40 -15.97 -47.21
N PRO A 159 38.42 -15.45 -46.45
CA PRO A 159 39.43 -16.35 -45.85
C PRO A 159 39.92 -16.00 -44.42
N GLU A 160 40.56 -16.99 -43.77
CA GLU A 160 41.42 -16.95 -42.57
C GLU A 160 42.88 -17.29 -43.02
N PRO A 161 43.98 -17.17 -42.22
CA PRO A 161 44.23 -17.83 -40.91
C PRO A 161 44.86 -16.84 -39.88
N GLU A 162 45.68 -17.13 -38.84
CA GLU A 162 46.40 -18.34 -38.39
C GLU A 162 46.72 -18.30 -36.85
N ASN A 163 47.71 -19.06 -36.38
CA ASN A 163 48.04 -19.33 -34.97
C ASN A 163 49.37 -18.70 -34.50
N LEU A 164 49.57 -18.60 -33.19
CA LEU A 164 50.85 -18.95 -32.56
C LEU A 164 50.69 -19.35 -31.09
N ASP A 165 50.70 -20.65 -30.84
CA ASP A 165 50.66 -21.27 -29.51
C ASP A 165 52.03 -21.92 -29.25
N GLN A 166 52.74 -21.48 -28.20
CA GLN A 166 53.82 -22.22 -27.50
C GLN A 166 54.61 -21.33 -26.51
N LEU A 167 54.59 -21.69 -25.21
CA LEU A 167 55.78 -22.11 -24.45
C LEU A 167 55.44 -22.42 -22.98
N LYS A 168 55.79 -23.63 -22.52
CA LYS A 168 55.82 -24.06 -21.12
C LYS A 168 56.98 -25.06 -20.95
N PRO A 169 57.79 -24.93 -19.89
CA PRO A 169 58.03 -26.03 -18.93
C PRO A 169 57.61 -25.59 -17.50
N GLU A 170 57.17 -26.44 -16.57
CA GLU A 170 57.93 -27.44 -15.77
C GLU A 170 59.00 -26.80 -14.84
N ASP A 171 59.22 -27.24 -13.59
CA ASP A 171 58.39 -27.93 -12.58
C ASP A 171 59.18 -27.91 -11.24
N ALA A 172 58.53 -27.67 -10.09
CA ALA A 172 59.10 -27.98 -8.76
C ALA A 172 58.08 -27.87 -7.61
N ASN A 173 58.05 -28.86 -6.73
CA ASN A 173 57.53 -28.71 -5.35
C ASN A 173 58.65 -28.13 -4.46
N LEU A 174 58.28 -27.40 -3.39
CA LEU A 174 58.98 -27.48 -2.10
C LEU A 174 58.10 -26.90 -0.97
N ASN A 175 58.32 -27.40 0.26
CA ASN A 175 57.56 -27.00 1.45
C ASN A 175 58.26 -25.88 2.24
N ALA A 176 57.45 -25.12 2.98
CA ALA A 176 57.72 -24.47 4.26
C ALA A 176 59.03 -23.67 4.48
N ALA A 177 58.88 -22.37 4.76
CA ALA A 177 59.58 -21.69 5.86
C ALA A 177 58.87 -20.37 6.22
N GLU A 178 58.93 -19.98 7.50
CA GLU A 178 58.64 -18.60 7.93
C GLU A 178 59.93 -17.76 7.82
N ALA A 179 59.85 -16.61 7.17
CA ALA A 179 60.79 -15.50 7.34
C ALA A 179 60.09 -14.20 6.97
N GLY A 180 60.04 -13.23 7.89
CA GLY A 180 59.36 -11.95 7.67
C GLY A 180 60.35 -10.82 7.38
N GLU A 181 60.10 -10.06 6.31
CA GLU A 181 60.69 -8.74 6.08
C GLU A 181 59.59 -7.74 5.64
N PRO A 182 59.78 -6.42 5.82
CA PRO A 182 58.66 -5.49 6.01
C PRO A 182 58.00 -4.99 4.71
N GLU A 183 56.68 -4.77 4.77
CA GLU A 183 55.97 -4.02 3.71
C GLU A 183 56.51 -2.58 3.57
N PRO A 184 56.62 -2.03 2.35
CA PRO A 184 57.15 -0.69 2.11
C PRO A 184 56.21 0.41 2.64
N ALA A 185 56.81 1.46 3.19
CA ALA A 185 56.08 2.60 3.76
C ALA A 185 55.39 3.47 2.69
N TYR A 186 54.16 3.13 2.33
CA TYR A 186 53.35 3.87 1.35
C TYR A 186 53.01 5.30 1.80
N GLN A 187 53.85 6.27 1.40
CA GLN A 187 53.59 7.69 1.61
C GLN A 187 52.28 8.15 0.93
N SER A 188 51.47 8.86 1.72
CA SER A 188 50.22 9.55 1.33
C SER A 188 50.44 10.59 0.21
N LEU A 189 49.44 10.75 -0.67
CA LEU A 189 49.44 11.82 -1.70
C LEU A 189 49.31 13.25 -1.13
N PHE A 190 49.06 13.36 0.18
CA PHE A 190 48.85 14.60 0.93
C PHE A 190 49.75 14.59 2.17
N HIS A 191 50.44 15.70 2.45
CA HIS A 191 51.47 15.80 3.50
C HIS A 191 50.93 15.83 4.94
N PHE A 192 49.61 15.78 5.14
CA PHE A 192 48.99 15.80 6.47
C PHE A 192 49.15 14.45 7.19
N GLN A 193 50.10 14.38 8.11
CA GLN A 193 50.37 13.19 8.91
C GLN A 193 49.25 12.92 9.93
N GLN A 194 48.60 13.96 10.46
CA GLN A 194 47.50 13.86 11.44
C GLN A 194 46.25 13.17 10.85
N LEU A 195 45.84 13.53 9.62
CA LEU A 195 44.84 12.78 8.84
C LEU A 195 45.18 11.29 8.63
N ASN A 196 46.43 10.86 8.77
CA ASN A 196 46.86 9.46 8.72
C ASN A 196 46.92 8.76 10.09
N GLN A 197 46.84 9.51 11.20
CA GLN A 197 46.99 8.99 12.56
C GLN A 197 45.65 8.81 13.31
N ARG A 198 44.54 9.43 12.86
CA ARG A 198 43.22 9.22 13.48
C ARG A 198 42.74 7.77 13.30
N PRO A 199 42.55 6.97 14.37
CA PRO A 199 41.92 5.66 14.28
C PRO A 199 40.44 5.78 13.97
N GLY A 200 39.85 4.71 13.41
CA GLY A 200 38.40 4.52 13.49
C GLY A 200 37.97 4.23 14.92
N ILE A 201 36.67 4.37 15.21
CA ILE A 201 36.09 4.02 16.51
C ILE A 201 36.28 2.52 16.76
N ASP A 202 37.14 2.16 17.72
CA ASP A 202 37.06 0.93 18.52
C ASP A 202 38.13 0.97 19.63
N GLN A 203 37.75 1.43 20.83
CA GLN A 203 38.49 1.18 22.08
C GLN A 203 37.51 1.08 23.25
N ASN A 204 37.25 -0.14 23.71
CA ASN A 204 36.90 -0.38 25.11
C ASN A 204 37.09 -1.87 25.48
N GLY A 205 37.82 -2.14 26.56
CA GLY A 205 37.86 -3.45 27.23
C GLY A 205 39.08 -4.34 26.98
N SER A 206 40.13 -4.18 27.79
CA SER A 206 40.70 -5.27 28.62
C SER A 206 41.70 -4.71 29.65
N GLY A 207 41.40 -4.86 30.95
CA GLY A 207 42.26 -4.37 32.03
C GLY A 207 41.69 -4.68 33.42
N LEU A 208 42.22 -5.74 34.05
CA LEU A 208 41.91 -6.30 35.37
C LEU A 208 43.09 -7.25 35.72
N PRO A 209 43.33 -7.66 36.99
CA PRO A 209 42.84 -7.19 38.30
C PRO A 209 43.92 -6.30 39.02
N PRO A 210 43.98 -6.08 40.37
CA PRO A 210 43.20 -6.66 41.49
C PRO A 210 42.60 -5.72 42.56
N VAL A 211 41.53 -6.23 43.19
CA VAL A 211 41.21 -6.30 44.64
C VAL A 211 41.90 -5.31 45.59
N THR A 212 41.09 -4.53 46.34
CA THR A 212 41.00 -4.54 47.82
C THR A 212 39.72 -3.81 48.29
N THR A 213 39.22 -4.15 49.47
CA THR A 213 37.98 -3.69 50.12
C THR A 213 38.18 -2.46 51.02
N ALA A 214 37.15 -1.61 51.20
CA ALA A 214 36.59 -1.19 52.52
C ALA A 214 35.62 0.00 52.46
N ASP A 215 34.74 0.03 53.45
CA ASP A 215 33.73 1.00 53.96
C ASP A 215 34.14 2.50 53.96
N ALA A 216 33.28 3.53 54.13
CA ALA A 216 32.11 3.64 55.05
C ALA A 216 31.13 4.83 54.76
N ALA A 217 30.16 5.02 55.69
CA ALA A 217 29.13 6.08 55.88
C ALA A 217 29.48 7.54 55.44
N ILE A 218 28.61 8.36 54.80
CA ILE A 218 27.33 9.01 55.25
C ILE A 218 27.57 10.11 56.34
N PRO A 219 26.93 11.32 56.36
CA PRO A 219 25.81 11.90 55.57
C PRO A 219 25.98 13.36 54.99
N ALA A 220 24.90 13.86 54.35
CA ALA A 220 24.51 15.28 54.16
C ALA A 220 25.29 16.13 53.11
N SER A 221 24.73 17.22 52.53
CA SER A 221 23.43 17.91 52.75
C SER A 221 22.75 18.33 51.41
N LYS A 222 21.63 19.07 51.47
CA LYS A 222 20.84 19.51 50.28
C LYS A 222 21.28 20.87 49.75
N SER A 223 21.43 20.98 48.43
CA SER A 223 20.93 22.13 47.65
C SER A 223 20.62 21.71 46.21
N SER A 224 19.66 22.38 45.58
CA SER A 224 19.27 22.15 44.19
C SER A 224 20.10 23.03 43.25
N ASP A 225 20.79 22.42 42.29
CA ASP A 225 20.70 22.75 40.86
C ASP A 225 21.66 21.84 40.07
N GLU A 226 21.12 21.00 39.20
CA GLU A 226 21.90 20.32 38.15
C GLU A 226 21.23 20.56 36.79
N PRO A 227 22.03 20.71 35.71
CA PRO A 227 21.49 20.92 34.38
C PRO A 227 20.71 19.68 33.90
N VAL A 228 19.70 19.90 33.05
CA VAL A 228 18.96 18.81 32.40
C VAL A 228 19.89 18.05 31.46
N SER A 229 20.57 17.05 32.02
CA SER A 229 21.37 16.07 31.29
C SER A 229 20.48 15.42 30.24
N GLN A 230 20.74 15.76 28.97
CA GLN A 230 20.06 15.14 27.84
C GLN A 230 20.54 13.70 27.73
N SER A 231 19.97 12.81 28.55
CA SER A 231 19.99 11.37 28.35
C SER A 231 19.47 11.09 26.96
N ARG A 232 20.39 10.97 26.01
CA ARG A 232 20.15 10.64 24.61
C ARG A 232 19.81 9.17 24.53
N ALA A 233 18.67 8.82 25.12
CA ALA A 233 18.00 7.55 24.99
C ALA A 233 17.57 7.41 23.53
N THR A 234 18.53 7.01 22.69
CA THR A 234 18.26 6.32 21.45
C THR A 234 17.27 5.21 21.79
N PRO A 235 16.04 5.23 21.25
CA PRO A 235 15.07 4.20 21.59
C PRO A 235 15.64 2.88 21.11
N SER A 236 16.04 2.04 22.06
CA SER A 236 16.61 0.73 21.81
C SER A 236 15.50 -0.20 21.34
N TYR A 237 15.15 -0.06 20.06
CA TYR A 237 14.43 -1.05 19.28
C TYR A 237 15.21 -2.36 19.38
N GLN A 238 14.86 -3.15 20.39
CA GLN A 238 15.43 -4.47 20.62
C GLN A 238 15.26 -5.26 19.32
N ARG A 239 16.38 -5.60 18.68
CA ARG A 239 16.39 -6.54 17.56
C ARG A 239 15.86 -7.87 18.08
N ARG A 240 14.57 -8.11 17.95
CA ARG A 240 14.02 -9.46 17.93
C ARG A 240 14.35 -10.02 16.54
N PRO A 241 15.20 -11.06 16.42
CA PRO A 241 15.23 -11.86 15.21
C PRO A 241 13.79 -12.32 14.92
N GLN A 242 13.37 -12.33 13.66
CA GLN A 242 12.14 -13.04 13.33
C GLN A 242 12.43 -14.54 13.41
N ASP A 243 11.58 -15.27 14.12
CA ASP A 243 11.62 -16.73 14.12
C ASP A 243 11.47 -17.23 12.68
N PRO A 244 12.31 -18.19 12.22
CA PRO A 244 12.26 -18.66 10.83
C PRO A 244 10.89 -19.25 10.51
N LEU A 245 10.19 -18.70 9.51
CA LEU A 245 8.79 -19.04 9.27
C LEU A 245 8.64 -20.54 8.93
N PRO A 246 7.83 -21.29 9.70
CA PRO A 246 7.77 -22.75 9.62
C PRO A 246 7.42 -23.23 8.21
N LYS A 247 7.99 -24.37 7.79
CA LYS A 247 7.83 -24.94 6.44
C LYS A 247 6.36 -25.13 6.04
N TYR A 248 5.49 -25.38 7.04
CA TYR A 248 4.04 -25.43 6.94
C TYR A 248 3.42 -24.55 8.05
N PRO A 249 2.65 -23.50 7.72
CA PRO A 249 2.10 -22.60 8.73
C PRO A 249 0.80 -23.16 9.34
N LEU A 250 0.92 -24.18 10.20
CA LEU A 250 -0.24 -24.92 10.75
C LEU A 250 -1.32 -24.01 11.37
N GLY A 251 -0.94 -22.93 12.05
CA GLY A 251 -1.87 -21.95 12.60
C GLY A 251 -2.71 -21.23 11.53
N LEU A 252 -2.13 -20.94 10.36
CA LEU A 252 -2.88 -20.38 9.22
C LEU A 252 -3.84 -21.42 8.62
N TRP A 253 -3.40 -22.68 8.51
CA TRP A 253 -4.23 -23.76 7.97
C TRP A 253 -5.44 -24.09 8.87
N LEU A 254 -5.24 -24.14 10.19
CA LEU A 254 -6.32 -24.32 11.16
C LEU A 254 -7.35 -23.19 11.08
N GLN A 255 -6.89 -21.95 10.96
CA GLN A 255 -7.75 -20.78 10.81
C GLN A 255 -8.47 -20.73 9.45
N GLN A 256 -7.84 -21.24 8.39
CA GLN A 256 -8.48 -21.41 7.09
C GLN A 256 -9.57 -22.50 7.11
N GLY A 257 -9.34 -23.61 7.84
CA GLY A 257 -10.34 -24.63 8.10
C GLY A 257 -11.53 -24.10 8.91
N LEU A 258 -11.25 -23.39 10.01
CA LEU A 258 -12.29 -22.79 10.86
C LEU A 258 -13.15 -21.77 10.10
N THR A 259 -12.54 -20.92 9.26
CA THR A 259 -13.29 -19.96 8.42
C THR A 259 -14.09 -20.64 7.30
N ALA A 260 -13.61 -21.76 6.74
CA ALA A 260 -14.41 -22.58 5.83
C ALA A 260 -15.64 -23.21 6.51
N ILE A 261 -15.47 -23.78 7.70
CA ILE A 261 -16.57 -24.37 8.49
C ILE A 261 -17.62 -23.31 8.84
N ALA A 262 -17.17 -22.14 9.32
CA ALA A 262 -18.07 -21.02 9.64
C ALA A 262 -18.83 -20.50 8.41
N LEU A 263 -18.20 -20.50 7.23
CA LEU A 263 -18.84 -20.10 5.97
C LEU A 263 -19.84 -21.15 5.47
N LEU A 264 -19.52 -22.45 5.53
CA LEU A 264 -20.48 -23.53 5.22
C LEU A 264 -21.72 -23.46 6.11
N TRP A 265 -21.52 -23.28 7.42
CA TRP A 265 -22.60 -23.12 8.39
C TRP A 265 -23.43 -21.85 8.12
N GLY A 266 -22.77 -20.71 7.90
CA GLY A 266 -23.43 -19.42 7.65
C GLY A 266 -24.24 -19.40 6.35
N ILE A 267 -23.73 -19.97 5.27
CA ILE A 267 -24.46 -20.08 3.99
C ILE A 267 -25.64 -21.05 4.13
N ASN A 268 -25.46 -22.21 4.79
CA ASN A 268 -26.54 -23.15 5.03
C ASN A 268 -27.67 -22.55 5.88
N TRP A 269 -27.31 -21.83 6.94
CA TRP A 269 -28.25 -21.08 7.77
C TRP A 269 -28.98 -20.00 6.96
N ALA A 270 -28.26 -19.23 6.14
CA ALA A 270 -28.85 -18.18 5.30
C ALA A 270 -29.83 -18.73 4.26
N ILE A 271 -29.52 -19.87 3.62
CA ILE A 271 -30.44 -20.54 2.67
C ILE A 271 -31.70 -21.02 3.39
N HIS A 272 -31.57 -21.71 4.52
CA HIS A 272 -32.73 -22.14 5.30
C HIS A 272 -33.54 -20.98 5.88
N PHE A 273 -32.90 -19.88 6.30
CA PHE A 273 -33.57 -18.67 6.74
C PHE A 273 -34.33 -17.98 5.59
N ALA A 274 -33.74 -17.92 4.39
CA ALA A 274 -34.38 -17.36 3.20
C ALA A 274 -35.62 -18.17 2.80
N LEU A 275 -35.50 -19.51 2.67
CA LEU A 275 -36.62 -20.40 2.35
C LEU A 275 -37.80 -20.23 3.33
N ARG A 276 -37.52 -20.28 4.64
CA ARG A 276 -38.52 -20.07 5.70
C ARG A 276 -39.11 -18.66 5.71
N THR A 277 -38.42 -17.66 5.16
CA THR A 277 -38.90 -16.27 5.11
C THR A 277 -39.74 -16.03 3.87
N VAL A 278 -39.37 -16.58 2.71
CA VAL A 278 -40.19 -16.56 1.50
C VAL A 278 -41.50 -17.32 1.72
N ASP A 279 -41.46 -18.50 2.35
CA ASP A 279 -42.69 -19.27 2.66
C ASP A 279 -43.62 -18.52 3.63
N ARG A 280 -43.08 -17.87 4.68
CA ARG A 280 -43.87 -16.99 5.56
C ARG A 280 -44.45 -15.76 4.86
N LEU A 281 -43.73 -15.17 3.89
CA LEU A 281 -44.23 -14.05 3.09
C LEU A 281 -45.35 -14.50 2.14
N LEU A 282 -45.21 -15.65 1.49
CA LEU A 282 -46.27 -16.25 0.65
C LEU A 282 -47.54 -16.54 1.46
N GLN A 283 -47.38 -17.10 2.66
CA GLN A 283 -48.49 -17.35 3.59
C GLN A 283 -49.14 -16.07 4.16
N TRP A 284 -48.41 -14.94 4.17
CA TRP A 284 -48.96 -13.65 4.58
C TRP A 284 -49.86 -13.02 3.52
N VAL A 285 -49.60 -13.27 2.23
CA VAL A 285 -50.46 -12.88 1.10
C VAL A 285 -51.66 -13.84 1.00
N ARG A 286 -52.58 -13.74 1.97
CA ARG A 286 -53.71 -14.67 2.16
C ARG A 286 -54.83 -14.60 1.11
N TRP A 287 -54.68 -13.81 0.04
CA TRP A 287 -55.75 -13.53 -0.92
C TRP A 287 -55.20 -13.34 -2.35
N PRO A 288 -55.80 -13.94 -3.41
CA PRO A 288 -56.92 -14.89 -3.38
C PRO A 288 -56.50 -16.37 -3.23
N VAL A 289 -55.20 -16.71 -3.27
CA VAL A 289 -54.69 -18.09 -3.22
C VAL A 289 -53.70 -18.27 -2.06
N GLN A 290 -53.86 -19.32 -1.26
CA GLN A 290 -52.86 -19.70 -0.23
C GLN A 290 -51.62 -20.33 -0.87
N LEU A 291 -50.67 -19.50 -1.30
CA LEU A 291 -49.37 -19.97 -1.76
C LEU A 291 -48.53 -20.45 -0.56
N ARG A 292 -48.00 -21.68 -0.66
CA ARG A 292 -46.97 -22.23 0.23
C ARG A 292 -45.84 -22.75 -0.64
N LEU A 293 -44.60 -22.66 -0.17
CA LEU A 293 -43.45 -23.11 -0.96
C LEU A 293 -43.13 -24.57 -0.61
N PRO A 294 -43.45 -25.56 -1.48
CA PRO A 294 -43.32 -26.96 -1.15
C PRO A 294 -41.87 -27.31 -0.83
N GLY A 295 -41.65 -27.92 0.34
CA GLY A 295 -40.32 -28.27 0.82
C GLY A 295 -39.59 -27.20 1.65
N ALA A 296 -40.15 -26.00 1.87
CA ALA A 296 -39.47 -24.94 2.66
C ALA A 296 -39.09 -25.34 4.11
N SER A 297 -39.71 -26.40 4.66
CA SER A 297 -39.42 -27.01 5.95
C SER A 297 -38.45 -28.20 5.91
N GLN A 298 -38.08 -28.72 4.73
CA GLN A 298 -37.15 -29.85 4.59
C GLN A 298 -35.70 -29.45 4.90
N ASN A 299 -34.88 -30.44 5.28
CA ASN A 299 -33.47 -30.27 5.58
C ASN A 299 -32.59 -30.50 4.34
N TYR A 300 -32.14 -29.43 3.71
CA TYR A 300 -31.28 -29.46 2.52
C TYR A 300 -29.78 -29.45 2.85
N THR A 301 -29.41 -29.38 4.14
CA THR A 301 -28.02 -29.29 4.64
C THR A 301 -27.00 -30.18 3.91
N VAL A 302 -27.33 -31.46 3.67
CA VAL A 302 -26.41 -32.38 2.97
C VAL A 302 -26.16 -31.94 1.53
N TRP A 303 -27.22 -31.58 0.79
CA TRP A 303 -27.13 -31.07 -0.58
C TRP A 303 -26.42 -29.72 -0.66
N VAL A 304 -26.70 -28.81 0.28
CA VAL A 304 -26.05 -27.49 0.36
C VAL A 304 -24.55 -27.63 0.63
N ILE A 305 -24.15 -28.43 1.63
CA ILE A 305 -22.74 -28.64 1.96
C ILE A 305 -22.03 -29.40 0.83
N SER A 306 -22.64 -30.44 0.27
CA SER A 306 -22.09 -31.19 -0.87
C SER A 306 -21.87 -30.27 -2.09
N GLY A 307 -22.86 -29.44 -2.43
CA GLY A 307 -22.78 -28.46 -3.52
C GLY A 307 -21.71 -27.39 -3.29
N LEU A 308 -21.56 -26.88 -2.07
CA LEU A 308 -20.52 -25.89 -1.72
C LEU A 308 -19.11 -26.50 -1.73
N VAL A 309 -18.94 -27.75 -1.28
CA VAL A 309 -17.67 -28.48 -1.35
C VAL A 309 -17.32 -28.78 -2.81
N LEU A 310 -18.29 -29.24 -3.62
CA LEU A 310 -18.10 -29.46 -5.06
C LEU A 310 -17.75 -28.16 -5.79
N LEU A 311 -18.42 -27.04 -5.47
CA LEU A 311 -18.11 -25.71 -6.03
C LEU A 311 -16.69 -25.26 -5.67
N ALA A 312 -16.26 -25.47 -4.42
CA ALA A 312 -14.88 -25.18 -4.01
C ALA A 312 -13.87 -26.05 -4.77
N LEU A 313 -14.15 -27.35 -4.90
CA LEU A 313 -13.36 -28.34 -5.68
C LEU A 313 -13.50 -28.20 -7.21
N ALA A 314 -14.34 -27.28 -7.70
CA ALA A 314 -14.41 -26.90 -9.11
C ALA A 314 -13.86 -25.48 -9.37
N SER A 315 -13.57 -24.72 -8.31
CA SER A 315 -13.43 -23.26 -8.40
C SER A 315 -12.37 -22.72 -9.37
N PRO A 316 -11.17 -23.30 -9.55
CA PRO A 316 -10.17 -22.81 -10.51
C PRO A 316 -10.58 -23.00 -11.96
N TRP A 317 -11.33 -24.05 -12.30
CA TRP A 317 -11.80 -24.28 -13.67
C TRP A 317 -12.99 -23.36 -14.00
N ILE A 318 -13.88 -23.13 -13.04
CA ILE A 318 -14.98 -22.16 -13.19
C ILE A 318 -14.43 -20.73 -13.21
N MET A 319 -13.38 -20.42 -12.43
CA MET A 319 -12.68 -19.13 -12.47
C MET A 319 -11.94 -18.93 -13.80
N ASP A 320 -11.22 -19.95 -14.31
CA ASP A 320 -10.63 -19.95 -15.65
C ASP A 320 -11.68 -19.60 -16.71
N PHE A 321 -12.83 -20.28 -16.68
CA PHE A 321 -13.92 -20.05 -17.63
C PHE A 321 -14.53 -18.66 -17.49
N ALA A 322 -14.82 -18.20 -16.27
CA ALA A 322 -15.40 -16.88 -16.02
C ALA A 322 -14.46 -15.74 -16.46
N LEU A 323 -13.16 -15.84 -16.16
CA LEU A 323 -12.17 -14.85 -16.56
C LEU A 323 -11.83 -14.91 -18.05
N ALA A 324 -11.82 -16.09 -18.68
CA ALA A 324 -11.70 -16.22 -20.13
C ALA A 324 -12.91 -15.61 -20.85
N PHE A 325 -14.12 -15.88 -20.38
CA PHE A 325 -15.37 -15.48 -21.03
C PHE A 325 -15.78 -14.02 -20.77
N TRP A 326 -15.45 -13.43 -19.61
CA TRP A 326 -15.80 -12.03 -19.29
C TRP A 326 -14.63 -11.04 -19.42
N HIS A 327 -13.38 -11.49 -19.30
CA HIS A 327 -12.18 -10.63 -19.32
C HIS A 327 -11.10 -11.10 -20.31
N GLY A 328 -11.38 -12.08 -21.18
CA GLY A 328 -10.46 -12.50 -22.24
C GLY A 328 -9.14 -13.12 -21.74
N GLN A 329 -9.13 -13.72 -20.55
CA GLN A 329 -7.94 -14.36 -19.95
C GLN A 329 -7.29 -15.38 -20.91
N LYS A 330 -6.01 -15.16 -21.25
CA LYS A 330 -5.19 -16.02 -22.12
C LYS A 330 -4.09 -16.73 -21.32
N PRO A 331 -3.55 -17.87 -21.78
CA PRO A 331 -2.31 -18.43 -21.22
C PRO A 331 -1.11 -17.52 -21.55
N LEU A 332 -0.24 -17.30 -20.57
CA LEU A 332 1.04 -16.60 -20.75
C LEU A 332 2.15 -17.65 -20.85
N SER A 333 2.91 -17.66 -21.93
CA SER A 333 4.02 -18.61 -22.06
C SER A 333 5.21 -18.21 -21.20
N THR A 334 5.98 -19.18 -20.72
CA THR A 334 7.21 -18.92 -19.94
C THR A 334 8.28 -18.19 -20.76
N ARG A 335 8.22 -18.25 -22.10
CA ARG A 335 9.06 -17.46 -23.01
C ARG A 335 8.64 -15.99 -23.05
N GLN A 336 7.34 -15.70 -23.06
CA GLN A 336 6.85 -14.32 -22.95
C GLN A 336 7.20 -13.71 -21.59
N LEU A 337 7.00 -14.43 -20.49
CA LEU A 337 7.44 -13.94 -19.17
C LEU A 337 8.95 -13.68 -19.15
N GLN A 338 9.77 -14.51 -19.80
CA GLN A 338 11.22 -14.28 -19.90
C GLN A 338 11.59 -12.98 -20.64
N GLY A 339 10.75 -12.50 -21.55
CA GLY A 339 10.95 -11.23 -22.26
C GLY A 339 10.55 -10.00 -21.44
N TYR A 340 9.61 -10.15 -20.49
CA TYR A 340 9.17 -9.08 -19.60
C TYR A 340 9.99 -9.01 -18.30
N SER A 341 10.23 -10.16 -17.67
CA SER A 341 10.84 -10.26 -16.33
C SER A 341 11.64 -11.57 -16.18
N PRO A 342 12.90 -11.59 -16.63
CA PRO A 342 13.77 -12.75 -16.44
C PRO A 342 13.99 -13.09 -14.96
N GLU A 343 13.98 -12.13 -14.03
CA GLU A 343 14.15 -12.41 -12.59
C GLU A 343 12.92 -13.11 -11.99
N ALA A 344 11.70 -12.66 -12.33
CA ALA A 344 10.46 -13.30 -11.89
C ALA A 344 10.43 -14.78 -12.30
N LEU A 345 10.87 -15.08 -13.52
CA LEU A 345 10.97 -16.43 -14.05
C LEU A 345 12.09 -17.26 -13.40
N ARG A 346 13.23 -16.65 -13.04
CA ARG A 346 14.28 -17.31 -12.23
C ARG A 346 13.73 -17.72 -10.87
N LEU A 347 13.07 -16.80 -10.16
CA LEU A 347 12.47 -17.02 -8.84
C LEU A 347 11.38 -18.12 -8.89
N LEU A 348 10.46 -18.05 -9.86
CA LEU A 348 9.47 -19.10 -10.11
C LEU A 348 10.11 -20.48 -10.29
N ARG A 349 11.09 -20.60 -11.18
CA ARG A 349 11.80 -21.87 -11.47
C ARG A 349 12.59 -22.37 -10.26
N GLN A 350 13.25 -21.49 -9.52
CA GLN A 350 14.04 -21.83 -8.33
C GLN A 350 13.16 -22.44 -7.24
N VAL A 351 12.08 -21.77 -6.85
CA VAL A 351 11.25 -22.24 -5.73
C VAL A 351 10.44 -23.49 -6.13
N CYS A 352 9.98 -23.60 -7.38
CA CYS A 352 9.33 -24.82 -7.86
C CYS A 352 10.29 -26.02 -7.81
N ARG A 353 11.56 -25.86 -8.25
CA ARG A 353 12.59 -26.90 -8.13
C ARG A 353 12.88 -27.28 -6.69
N GLN A 354 13.08 -26.31 -5.79
CA GLN A 354 13.32 -26.54 -4.36
C GLN A 354 12.16 -27.23 -3.63
N ARG A 355 10.92 -27.09 -4.14
CA ARG A 355 9.71 -27.71 -3.57
C ARG A 355 9.30 -29.02 -4.27
N GLY A 356 9.97 -29.42 -5.36
CA GLY A 356 9.57 -30.58 -6.17
C GLY A 356 8.23 -30.38 -6.90
N TRP A 357 7.90 -29.13 -7.25
CA TRP A 357 6.61 -28.77 -7.86
C TRP A 357 6.72 -28.56 -9.37
N GLN A 358 5.65 -28.91 -10.08
CA GLN A 358 5.42 -28.46 -11.45
C GLN A 358 5.23 -26.93 -11.45
N MET A 359 5.67 -26.25 -12.51
CA MET A 359 5.52 -24.81 -12.63
C MET A 359 4.02 -24.44 -12.75
N PRO A 360 3.51 -23.45 -12.00
CA PRO A 360 2.10 -23.06 -12.05
C PRO A 360 1.71 -22.53 -13.42
N GLU A 361 0.42 -22.61 -13.75
CA GLU A 361 -0.11 -22.01 -14.98
C GLU A 361 -0.04 -20.48 -14.90
N LEU A 362 0.69 -19.85 -15.82
CA LEU A 362 0.73 -18.42 -15.96
C LEU A 362 -0.39 -17.97 -16.91
N ARG A 363 -1.14 -16.95 -16.52
CA ARG A 363 -2.26 -16.39 -17.29
C ARG A 363 -2.11 -14.87 -17.40
N VAL A 364 -2.55 -14.32 -18.53
CA VAL A 364 -2.58 -12.87 -18.78
C VAL A 364 -4.00 -12.39 -19.09
N ILE A 365 -4.39 -11.27 -18.50
CA ILE A 365 -5.62 -10.54 -18.88
C ILE A 365 -5.20 -9.39 -19.81
N PRO A 366 -5.71 -9.31 -21.06
CA PRO A 366 -5.33 -8.28 -22.04
C PRO A 366 -6.01 -6.93 -21.75
N ASP A 367 -5.78 -6.39 -20.56
CA ASP A 367 -6.37 -5.15 -20.04
C ASP A 367 -5.28 -4.29 -19.34
N PRO A 368 -5.32 -2.95 -19.45
CA PRO A 368 -4.36 -2.07 -18.79
C PRO A 368 -4.58 -1.90 -17.28
N ALA A 369 -5.72 -2.31 -16.70
CA ALA A 369 -5.92 -2.26 -15.24
C ALA A 369 -4.83 -3.07 -14.55
N PRO A 370 -4.18 -2.54 -13.50
CA PRO A 370 -3.11 -3.25 -12.81
C PRO A 370 -3.70 -4.35 -11.90
N LEU A 371 -3.68 -5.58 -12.41
CA LEU A 371 -4.21 -6.77 -11.73
C LEU A 371 -3.08 -7.79 -11.54
N CYS A 372 -2.84 -8.23 -10.31
CA CYS A 372 -1.99 -9.39 -10.03
C CYS A 372 -2.64 -10.20 -8.91
N PHE A 373 -2.91 -11.48 -9.17
CA PHE A 373 -3.58 -12.38 -8.21
C PHE A 373 -3.37 -13.85 -8.60
N SER A 374 -3.69 -14.75 -7.67
CA SER A 374 -3.57 -16.20 -7.86
C SER A 374 -4.76 -16.94 -7.28
N TYR A 375 -5.12 -18.07 -7.89
CA TYR A 375 -6.20 -18.94 -7.41
C TYR A 375 -5.90 -20.41 -7.66
N GLY A 376 -6.41 -21.26 -6.76
CA GLY A 376 -6.13 -22.69 -6.66
C GLY A 376 -6.16 -23.18 -5.20
N TRP A 377 -6.49 -24.46 -4.99
CA TRP A 377 -6.44 -25.11 -3.67
C TRP A 377 -5.17 -25.93 -3.42
N LEU A 378 -4.39 -26.23 -4.46
CA LEU A 378 -3.16 -27.01 -4.40
C LEU A 378 -2.17 -26.46 -5.43
N ALA A 379 -0.87 -26.47 -5.11
CA ALA A 379 0.19 -25.93 -5.96
C ALA A 379 0.12 -26.36 -7.43
N ARG A 380 -0.22 -27.63 -7.72
CA ARG A 380 -0.37 -28.15 -9.10
C ARG A 380 -1.50 -27.47 -9.89
N ASN A 381 -2.55 -27.01 -9.20
CA ASN A 381 -3.74 -26.39 -9.81
C ASN A 381 -3.75 -24.86 -9.63
N THR A 382 -2.71 -24.28 -9.01
CA THR A 382 -2.55 -22.83 -8.87
C THR A 382 -2.29 -22.19 -10.23
N ARG A 383 -3.10 -21.19 -10.55
CA ARG A 383 -2.84 -20.23 -11.63
C ARG A 383 -2.38 -18.91 -11.03
N ILE A 384 -1.46 -18.24 -11.69
CA ILE A 384 -1.09 -16.85 -11.40
C ILE A 384 -1.54 -16.01 -12.59
N VAL A 385 -2.34 -14.98 -12.32
CA VAL A 385 -2.88 -14.05 -13.32
C VAL A 385 -2.24 -12.70 -13.15
N VAL A 386 -1.74 -12.13 -14.25
CA VAL A 386 -1.23 -10.75 -14.31
C VAL A 386 -1.91 -10.01 -15.45
N SER A 387 -2.23 -8.73 -15.25
CA SER A 387 -2.70 -7.83 -16.30
C SER A 387 -1.60 -7.49 -17.29
N GLN A 388 -1.98 -7.27 -18.55
CA GLN A 388 -1.11 -6.70 -19.57
C GLN A 388 -0.50 -5.35 -19.13
N GLY A 389 -1.27 -4.48 -18.45
CA GLY A 389 -0.77 -3.20 -17.93
C GLY A 389 0.46 -3.32 -17.02
N ILE A 390 0.44 -4.24 -16.05
CA ILE A 390 1.61 -4.51 -15.18
C ILE A 390 2.81 -5.08 -15.95
N LEU A 391 2.59 -5.85 -17.03
CA LEU A 391 3.68 -6.41 -17.83
C LEU A 391 4.32 -5.35 -18.74
N ASP A 392 3.52 -4.45 -19.33
CA ASP A 392 4.02 -3.43 -20.26
C ASP A 392 4.55 -2.16 -19.56
N GLN A 393 4.14 -1.90 -18.29
CA GLN A 393 4.56 -0.72 -17.51
C GLN A 393 5.51 -1.05 -16.35
N GLY A 394 5.53 -2.29 -15.86
CA GLY A 394 6.32 -2.69 -14.70
C GLY A 394 7.76 -3.08 -15.03
N THR A 395 8.71 -2.60 -14.24
CA THR A 395 10.11 -3.06 -14.29
C THR A 395 10.25 -4.51 -13.79
N ASP A 396 11.37 -5.17 -14.11
CA ASP A 396 11.62 -6.56 -13.71
C ASP A 396 11.54 -6.74 -12.19
N GLU A 397 12.04 -5.78 -11.40
CA GLU A 397 11.98 -5.82 -9.93
C GLU A 397 10.54 -5.79 -9.40
N ILE A 398 9.67 -4.97 -10.00
CA ILE A 398 8.25 -4.84 -9.62
C ILE A 398 7.49 -6.11 -9.97
N VAL A 399 7.65 -6.60 -11.21
CA VAL A 399 7.00 -7.82 -11.68
C VAL A 399 7.50 -9.02 -10.86
N THR A 400 8.79 -9.07 -10.54
CA THR A 400 9.40 -10.08 -9.64
C THR A 400 8.86 -10.00 -8.22
N ALA A 401 8.69 -8.79 -7.66
CA ALA A 401 8.11 -8.61 -6.33
C ALA A 401 6.64 -9.07 -6.27
N LEU A 402 5.84 -8.73 -7.29
CA LEU A 402 4.44 -9.14 -7.39
C LEU A 402 4.31 -10.66 -7.58
N TYR A 403 5.07 -11.27 -8.49
CA TYR A 403 5.15 -12.74 -8.59
C TYR A 403 5.67 -13.38 -7.29
N GLY A 404 6.58 -12.72 -6.56
CA GLY A 404 7.05 -13.14 -5.24
C GLY A 404 5.92 -13.17 -4.20
N CYS A 405 5.03 -12.16 -4.18
CA CYS A 405 3.83 -12.13 -3.34
C CYS A 405 2.87 -13.30 -3.63
N GLU A 406 2.61 -13.58 -4.91
CA GLU A 406 1.70 -14.65 -5.33
C GLU A 406 2.29 -16.04 -5.08
N LEU A 407 3.59 -16.22 -5.36
CA LEU A 407 4.33 -17.45 -5.05
C LEU A 407 4.40 -17.68 -3.54
N ALA A 408 4.59 -16.63 -2.73
CA ALA A 408 4.54 -16.72 -1.27
C ALA A 408 3.17 -17.20 -0.75
N ARG A 409 2.06 -16.76 -1.36
CA ARG A 409 0.71 -17.23 -1.04
C ARG A 409 0.52 -18.71 -1.42
N MET A 410 1.00 -19.11 -2.59
CA MET A 410 1.06 -20.50 -3.05
C MET A 410 1.89 -21.40 -2.11
N VAL A 411 3.07 -20.94 -1.67
CA VAL A 411 3.97 -21.66 -0.75
C VAL A 411 3.38 -21.82 0.66
N ASN A 412 2.64 -20.83 1.14
CA ASN A 412 1.93 -20.92 2.43
C ASN A 412 0.66 -21.79 2.36
N GLY A 413 0.14 -22.06 1.16
CA GLY A 413 -1.09 -22.83 0.93
C GLY A 413 -2.40 -22.03 1.10
N SER A 414 -2.31 -20.73 1.38
CA SER A 414 -3.45 -19.88 1.78
C SER A 414 -4.50 -19.66 0.69
N GLY A 415 -4.25 -20.06 -0.56
CA GLY A 415 -5.14 -19.78 -1.70
C GLY A 415 -6.50 -20.47 -1.67
N ALA A 416 -6.65 -21.63 -1.02
CA ALA A 416 -7.78 -22.53 -1.23
C ALA A 416 -9.17 -21.90 -0.97
N VAL A 417 -9.43 -21.46 0.26
CA VAL A 417 -10.73 -20.87 0.64
C VAL A 417 -10.94 -19.51 -0.03
N LEU A 418 -9.88 -18.71 -0.18
CA LEU A 418 -9.95 -17.42 -0.86
C LEU A 418 -10.30 -17.58 -2.35
N SER A 419 -9.87 -18.66 -3.00
CA SER A 419 -10.22 -18.97 -4.39
C SER A 419 -11.69 -19.32 -4.55
N ALA A 420 -12.21 -20.20 -3.70
CA ALA A 420 -13.60 -20.63 -3.73
C ALA A 420 -14.57 -19.48 -3.43
N VAL A 421 -14.25 -18.63 -2.44
CA VAL A 421 -15.09 -17.48 -2.10
C VAL A 421 -14.85 -16.30 -3.04
N GLY A 422 -13.64 -16.13 -3.57
CA GLY A 422 -13.32 -15.16 -4.62
C GLY A 422 -14.10 -15.43 -5.91
N LEU A 423 -14.29 -16.69 -6.29
CA LEU A 423 -15.20 -17.07 -7.37
C LEU A 423 -16.64 -16.63 -7.05
N LEU A 424 -17.16 -16.93 -5.86
CA LEU A 424 -18.52 -16.54 -5.50
C LEU A 424 -18.70 -15.01 -5.47
N LEU A 425 -17.70 -14.26 -5.00
CA LEU A 425 -17.68 -12.79 -5.05
C LEU A 425 -17.66 -12.27 -6.49
N LEU A 426 -16.88 -12.89 -7.39
CA LEU A 426 -16.90 -12.59 -8.83
C LEU A 426 -18.28 -12.83 -9.44
N LEU A 427 -18.88 -14.00 -9.23
CA LEU A 427 -20.21 -14.32 -9.75
C LEU A 427 -21.27 -13.30 -9.27
N LEU A 428 -21.28 -12.95 -7.98
CA LEU A 428 -22.22 -11.99 -7.40
C LEU A 428 -22.01 -10.57 -7.93
N HIS A 429 -20.76 -10.11 -8.02
CA HIS A 429 -20.43 -8.77 -8.49
C HIS A 429 -20.70 -8.61 -10.00
N SER A 430 -20.30 -9.59 -10.81
CA SER A 430 -20.59 -9.62 -12.25
C SER A 430 -22.08 -9.83 -12.56
N ALA A 431 -22.87 -10.38 -11.64
CA ALA A 431 -24.34 -10.39 -11.73
C ALA A 431 -24.92 -9.00 -11.42
N TYR A 432 -24.49 -8.37 -10.33
CA TYR A 432 -24.87 -6.99 -9.97
C TYR A 432 -24.65 -6.01 -11.13
N HIS A 433 -23.44 -5.96 -11.72
CA HIS A 433 -23.11 -5.10 -12.84
C HIS A 433 -24.00 -5.37 -14.07
N ARG A 434 -24.14 -6.63 -14.51
CA ARG A 434 -24.95 -6.95 -15.70
C ARG A 434 -26.45 -6.66 -15.50
N LEU A 435 -26.98 -6.83 -14.30
CA LEU A 435 -28.37 -6.48 -13.98
C LEU A 435 -28.60 -4.97 -13.98
N ALA A 436 -27.64 -4.19 -13.48
CA ALA A 436 -27.69 -2.73 -13.54
C ALA A 436 -27.62 -2.22 -14.99
N GLN A 437 -26.60 -2.64 -15.76
CA GLN A 437 -26.43 -2.28 -17.16
C GLN A 437 -27.59 -2.75 -18.04
N GLY A 438 -28.16 -3.92 -17.76
CA GLY A 438 -29.38 -4.41 -18.40
C GLY A 438 -30.59 -3.52 -18.07
N GLY A 439 -30.72 -3.10 -16.82
CA GLY A 439 -31.79 -2.19 -16.39
C GLY A 439 -31.70 -0.81 -17.02
N ASP A 440 -30.50 -0.24 -17.17
CA ASP A 440 -30.32 1.09 -17.80
C ASP A 440 -30.63 1.12 -19.30
N ARG A 441 -30.63 -0.05 -19.98
CA ARG A 441 -31.06 -0.18 -21.38
C ARG A 441 -32.59 -0.24 -21.55
N LEU A 442 -33.36 -0.33 -20.44
CA LEU A 442 -34.82 -0.45 -20.49
C LEU A 442 -35.51 0.90 -20.37
N ALA A 443 -36.32 1.23 -21.39
CA ALA A 443 -37.17 2.43 -21.38
C ALA A 443 -38.35 2.33 -20.38
N GLN A 444 -38.83 1.12 -20.07
CA GLN A 444 -39.96 0.93 -19.15
C GLN A 444 -39.53 1.10 -17.68
N PRO A 445 -40.08 2.09 -16.94
CA PRO A 445 -39.58 2.44 -15.60
C PRO A 445 -39.84 1.34 -14.55
N LEU A 446 -40.95 0.61 -14.64
CA LEU A 446 -41.26 -0.47 -13.70
C LEU A 446 -40.24 -1.62 -13.77
N LEU A 447 -39.94 -2.09 -14.98
CA LEU A 447 -39.00 -3.19 -15.21
C LEU A 447 -37.55 -2.75 -14.91
N ARG A 448 -37.19 -1.51 -15.26
CA ARG A 448 -35.91 -0.89 -14.88
C ARG A 448 -35.73 -0.84 -13.36
N ASN A 449 -36.74 -0.41 -12.62
CA ASN A 449 -36.71 -0.36 -11.16
C ASN A 449 -36.58 -1.77 -10.55
N SER A 450 -37.30 -2.78 -11.05
CA SER A 450 -37.16 -4.15 -10.54
C SER A 450 -35.77 -4.75 -10.78
N LEU A 451 -35.15 -4.48 -11.95
CA LEU A 451 -33.77 -4.92 -12.22
C LEU A 451 -32.77 -4.22 -11.31
N GLY A 452 -32.94 -2.93 -11.03
CA GLY A 452 -32.10 -2.19 -10.09
C GLY A 452 -32.23 -2.67 -8.64
N VAL A 453 -33.44 -3.07 -8.20
CA VAL A 453 -33.65 -3.67 -6.87
C VAL A 453 -32.97 -5.04 -6.80
N LEU A 454 -33.11 -5.87 -7.83
CA LEU A 454 -32.43 -7.17 -7.91
C LEU A 454 -30.90 -7.01 -7.93
N SER A 455 -30.38 -6.07 -8.72
CA SER A 455 -28.96 -5.68 -8.76
C SER A 455 -28.45 -5.23 -7.37
N SER A 456 -29.26 -4.46 -6.64
CA SER A 456 -28.95 -4.03 -5.26
C SER A 456 -28.89 -5.20 -4.27
N ILE A 457 -29.75 -6.21 -4.43
CA ILE A 457 -29.71 -7.45 -3.64
C ILE A 457 -28.42 -8.23 -3.92
N PHE A 458 -28.02 -8.38 -5.19
CA PHE A 458 -26.74 -9.02 -5.54
C PHE A 458 -25.53 -8.28 -4.97
N TYR A 459 -25.52 -6.95 -5.02
CA TYR A 459 -24.48 -6.13 -4.39
C TYR A 459 -24.46 -6.27 -2.86
N GLY A 460 -25.64 -6.31 -2.22
CA GLY A 460 -25.76 -6.54 -0.78
C GLY A 460 -25.23 -7.90 -0.34
N LEU A 461 -25.49 -8.95 -1.13
CA LEU A 461 -24.97 -10.30 -0.88
C LEU A 461 -23.45 -10.40 -1.12
N PHE A 462 -22.94 -9.75 -2.17
CA PHE A 462 -21.50 -9.56 -2.41
C PHE A 462 -20.83 -8.86 -1.21
N TRP A 463 -21.41 -7.73 -0.76
CA TRP A 463 -20.90 -6.96 0.38
C TRP A 463 -20.87 -7.80 1.66
N LEU A 464 -21.94 -8.54 1.95
CA LEU A 464 -22.05 -9.40 3.12
C LEU A 464 -21.00 -10.50 3.12
N LEU A 465 -20.91 -11.26 2.02
CA LEU A 465 -19.93 -12.34 1.84
C LEU A 465 -18.48 -11.83 1.96
N ARG A 466 -18.22 -10.64 1.40
CA ARG A 466 -16.92 -9.96 1.52
C ARG A 466 -16.55 -9.70 2.97
N GLN A 467 -17.49 -9.27 3.83
CA GLN A 467 -17.20 -9.01 5.25
C GLN A 467 -16.68 -10.26 5.99
N LEU A 468 -17.24 -11.44 5.71
CA LEU A 468 -16.81 -12.70 6.34
C LEU A 468 -15.34 -13.02 6.00
N MET A 469 -14.88 -12.70 4.79
CA MET A 469 -13.53 -13.05 4.31
C MET A 469 -12.44 -12.03 4.69
N LEU A 470 -12.77 -10.81 5.10
CA LEU A 470 -11.78 -9.77 5.40
C LEU A 470 -10.73 -10.22 6.42
N TRP A 471 -11.14 -10.98 7.43
CA TRP A 471 -10.22 -11.48 8.45
C TRP A 471 -9.21 -12.49 7.88
N LEU A 472 -9.67 -13.45 7.06
CA LEU A 472 -8.81 -14.44 6.41
C LEU A 472 -7.89 -13.77 5.39
N SER A 473 -8.42 -12.85 4.59
CA SER A 473 -7.66 -12.03 3.63
C SER A 473 -6.45 -11.36 4.30
N ARG A 474 -6.67 -10.60 5.39
CA ARG A 474 -5.58 -9.94 6.16
C ARG A 474 -4.53 -10.93 6.69
N LEU A 475 -4.96 -12.10 7.18
CA LEU A 475 -4.05 -13.14 7.65
C LEU A 475 -3.20 -13.68 6.48
N CYS A 476 -3.81 -13.96 5.34
CA CYS A 476 -3.14 -14.50 4.16
C CYS A 476 -2.16 -13.48 3.55
N CYS A 477 -2.48 -12.18 3.55
CA CYS A 477 -1.55 -11.12 3.17
C CYS A 477 -0.36 -11.04 4.13
N SER A 478 -0.59 -10.96 5.44
CA SER A 478 0.49 -10.78 6.43
C SER A 478 1.46 -11.97 6.55
N TRP A 479 0.99 -13.20 6.31
CA TRP A 479 1.87 -14.37 6.12
C TRP A 479 2.52 -14.41 4.72
N GLY A 480 1.84 -13.88 3.70
CA GLY A 480 2.35 -13.69 2.35
C GLY A 480 3.55 -12.75 2.31
N ASP A 481 3.42 -11.54 2.88
CA ASP A 481 4.49 -10.52 2.92
C ASP A 481 5.78 -11.08 3.54
N ARG A 482 5.69 -11.70 4.73
CA ARG A 482 6.83 -12.34 5.40
C ARG A 482 7.47 -13.42 4.53
N ARG A 483 6.65 -14.29 3.93
CA ARG A 483 7.14 -15.37 3.05
C ARG A 483 7.69 -14.85 1.73
N ALA A 484 7.22 -13.71 1.22
CA ALA A 484 7.80 -13.07 0.05
C ALA A 484 9.22 -12.59 0.36
N ILE A 485 9.46 -12.00 1.53
CA ILE A 485 10.80 -11.60 2.00
C ILE A 485 11.72 -12.83 2.18
N ASP A 486 11.22 -13.97 2.68
CA ASP A 486 11.97 -15.24 2.73
C ASP A 486 12.41 -15.73 1.32
N LEU A 487 11.65 -15.40 0.27
CA LEU A 487 11.82 -15.95 -1.07
C LEU A 487 12.57 -15.01 -2.02
N THR A 488 12.30 -13.71 -1.97
CA THR A 488 13.02 -12.69 -2.75
C THR A 488 14.32 -12.26 -2.08
N GLN A 489 14.40 -12.30 -0.74
CA GLN A 489 15.45 -11.65 0.06
C GLN A 489 15.54 -10.11 -0.11
N HIS A 490 14.63 -9.50 -0.87
CA HIS A 490 14.57 -8.07 -1.18
C HIS A 490 13.24 -7.47 -0.69
N PRO A 491 13.19 -6.93 0.55
CA PRO A 491 12.00 -6.27 1.10
C PRO A 491 11.72 -4.91 0.45
N ASP A 492 12.74 -4.24 -0.09
CA ASP A 492 12.62 -2.90 -0.68
C ASP A 492 11.87 -2.92 -2.02
N HIS A 493 12.24 -3.82 -2.94
CA HIS A 493 11.48 -4.06 -4.18
C HIS A 493 10.03 -4.49 -3.89
N LEU A 494 9.77 -5.14 -2.74
CA LEU A 494 8.42 -5.48 -2.30
C LEU A 494 7.65 -4.26 -1.79
N ALA A 495 8.32 -3.31 -1.12
CA ALA A 495 7.70 -2.04 -0.72
C ALA A 495 7.39 -1.17 -1.95
N ASP A 496 8.34 -1.06 -2.88
CA ASP A 496 8.21 -0.28 -4.10
C ASP A 496 7.16 -0.86 -5.04
N GLY A 497 7.09 -2.19 -5.21
CA GLY A 497 6.06 -2.85 -6.00
C GLY A 497 4.65 -2.70 -5.42
N LEU A 498 4.50 -2.63 -4.09
CA LEU A 498 3.21 -2.32 -3.44
C LEU A 498 2.84 -0.85 -3.58
N LEU A 499 3.81 0.08 -3.51
CA LEU A 499 3.60 1.51 -3.78
C LEU A 499 3.15 1.74 -5.22
N GLN A 500 3.88 1.20 -6.20
CA GLN A 500 3.59 1.40 -7.62
C GLN A 500 2.29 0.70 -8.07
N LEU A 501 1.94 -0.45 -7.48
CA LEU A 501 0.61 -1.04 -7.67
C LEU A 501 -0.51 -0.14 -7.09
N THR A 502 -0.29 0.46 -5.92
CA THR A 502 -1.23 1.41 -5.30
C THR A 502 -1.45 2.63 -6.21
N GLU A 503 -0.35 3.17 -6.74
CA GLU A 503 -0.29 4.30 -7.66
C GLU A 503 -1.00 4.01 -8.99
N ALA A 504 -0.67 2.89 -9.64
CA ALA A 504 -1.29 2.47 -10.90
C ALA A 504 -2.82 2.25 -10.76
N ILE A 505 -3.30 1.74 -9.61
CA ILE A 505 -4.75 1.57 -9.36
C ILE A 505 -5.47 2.92 -9.33
N ALA A 506 -4.85 3.97 -8.80
CA ALA A 506 -5.43 5.32 -8.81
C ALA A 506 -5.39 5.95 -10.22
N ILE A 507 -4.33 5.69 -10.99
CA ILE A 507 -4.20 6.13 -12.38
C ILE A 507 -5.28 5.49 -13.27
N ASP A 508 -5.51 4.17 -13.15
CA ASP A 508 -6.58 3.43 -13.84
C ASP A 508 -7.95 4.05 -13.55
N LEU A 509 -8.24 4.39 -12.28
CA LEU A 509 -9.49 5.05 -11.88
C LEU A 509 -9.69 6.44 -12.52
N GLN A 510 -8.64 7.24 -12.68
CA GLN A 510 -8.72 8.55 -13.32
C GLN A 510 -8.83 8.47 -14.84
N GLN A 511 -8.26 7.43 -15.47
CA GLN A 511 -8.37 7.18 -16.91
C GLN A 511 -9.73 6.61 -17.31
N ARG A 512 -10.42 5.89 -16.40
CA ARG A 512 -11.66 5.15 -16.69
C ARG A 512 -12.91 5.69 -16.00
N ASP A 513 -12.80 6.78 -15.25
CA ASP A 513 -13.79 7.31 -14.28
C ASP A 513 -14.22 6.31 -13.18
N THR A 514 -13.79 5.05 -13.24
CA THR A 514 -14.36 3.93 -12.50
C THR A 514 -13.26 2.97 -12.07
N LEU A 515 -13.46 2.31 -10.91
CA LEU A 515 -12.56 1.25 -10.46
C LEU A 515 -12.86 -0.02 -11.26
N HIS A 516 -11.86 -0.57 -11.96
CA HIS A 516 -12.07 -1.78 -12.78
C HIS A 516 -12.71 -2.92 -11.95
N PRO A 517 -13.78 -3.60 -12.43
CA PRO A 517 -14.59 -4.50 -11.60
C PRO A 517 -13.81 -5.60 -10.88
N LEU A 518 -12.73 -6.14 -11.47
CA LEU A 518 -11.89 -7.16 -10.83
C LEU A 518 -11.15 -6.65 -9.58
N LEU A 519 -10.80 -5.35 -9.51
CA LEU A 519 -10.23 -4.73 -8.30
C LEU A 519 -11.24 -4.65 -7.14
N THR A 520 -12.54 -4.75 -7.44
CA THR A 520 -13.62 -4.80 -6.44
C THR A 520 -14.04 -6.24 -6.14
N SER A 521 -14.26 -7.09 -7.14
CA SER A 521 -14.77 -8.45 -6.93
C SER A 521 -13.71 -9.42 -6.39
N LEU A 522 -12.47 -9.33 -6.89
CA LEU A 522 -11.35 -10.17 -6.50
C LEU A 522 -10.43 -9.45 -5.50
N GLU A 523 -10.95 -8.42 -4.79
CA GLU A 523 -10.19 -7.64 -3.80
C GLU A 523 -9.48 -8.53 -2.76
N ILE A 524 -10.07 -9.68 -2.37
CA ILE A 524 -9.48 -10.62 -1.40
C ILE A 524 -8.38 -11.54 -1.96
N LEU A 525 -8.07 -11.45 -3.26
CA LEU A 525 -7.01 -12.19 -3.95
C LEU A 525 -5.87 -11.30 -4.45
N MET A 526 -6.06 -9.98 -4.45
CA MET A 526 -4.99 -9.03 -4.80
C MET A 526 -3.93 -8.96 -3.68
N PRO A 527 -2.73 -8.44 -3.95
CA PRO A 527 -1.77 -8.06 -2.92
C PRO A 527 -2.04 -6.67 -2.33
N VAL A 528 -2.92 -5.85 -2.93
CA VAL A 528 -3.38 -4.53 -2.44
C VAL A 528 -4.89 -4.39 -2.68
N SER A 529 -5.64 -3.83 -1.73
CA SER A 529 -7.06 -3.50 -1.95
C SER A 529 -7.21 -2.34 -2.92
N GLY A 530 -7.95 -2.57 -4.01
CA GLY A 530 -8.35 -1.50 -4.94
C GLY A 530 -9.18 -0.39 -4.32
N ARG A 531 -9.68 -0.57 -3.08
CA ARG A 531 -10.38 0.48 -2.32
C ARG A 531 -9.42 1.30 -1.44
N GLN A 532 -8.47 0.63 -0.78
CA GLN A 532 -7.45 1.30 0.07
C GLN A 532 -6.43 2.05 -0.79
N ALA A 533 -6.18 1.59 -2.02
CA ALA A 533 -5.21 2.20 -2.93
C ALA A 533 -5.56 3.61 -3.43
N ILE A 534 -6.84 4.00 -3.42
CA ILE A 534 -7.33 5.15 -4.20
C ILE A 534 -6.66 6.48 -3.80
N THR A 535 -6.82 6.89 -2.54
CA THR A 535 -6.22 8.11 -2.01
C THR A 535 -4.69 8.09 -1.96
N PRO A 536 -4.03 7.09 -1.31
CA PRO A 536 -2.57 7.05 -1.29
C PRO A 536 -1.98 6.97 -2.71
N GLY A 537 -2.58 6.19 -3.60
CA GLY A 537 -2.17 6.05 -4.99
C GLY A 537 -2.26 7.36 -5.76
N SER A 538 -3.35 8.13 -5.62
CA SER A 538 -3.48 9.43 -6.30
C SER A 538 -2.44 10.45 -5.83
N LEU A 539 -2.13 10.45 -4.53
CA LEU A 539 -1.14 11.34 -3.91
C LEU A 539 0.30 10.96 -4.30
N LEU A 540 0.55 9.67 -4.57
CA LEU A 540 1.82 9.18 -5.11
C LEU A 540 1.95 9.50 -6.61
N ALA A 541 0.86 9.35 -7.38
CA ALA A 541 0.84 9.48 -8.84
C ALA A 541 0.96 10.92 -9.36
N GLN A 542 0.48 11.92 -8.60
CA GLN A 542 0.55 13.33 -9.02
C GLN A 542 1.98 13.85 -9.18
N VAL A 543 2.91 13.20 -8.48
CA VAL A 543 4.36 13.39 -8.63
C VAL A 543 4.80 13.22 -10.10
N ASP A 544 4.11 12.44 -10.92
CA ASP A 544 4.46 12.25 -12.33
C ASP A 544 3.68 13.17 -13.30
N ARG A 545 2.49 13.64 -12.91
CA ARG A 545 1.57 14.34 -13.83
C ARG A 545 1.96 15.77 -14.17
N ASP A 546 2.45 16.53 -13.20
CA ASP A 546 2.86 17.93 -13.40
C ASP A 546 4.10 18.04 -14.33
N GLY A 547 4.82 16.93 -14.52
CA GLY A 547 5.95 16.82 -15.45
C GLY A 547 5.59 16.92 -16.93
N GLN A 548 4.30 16.90 -17.32
CA GLN A 548 3.88 17.05 -18.72
C GLN A 548 3.53 18.49 -19.14
N ASN A 549 3.41 19.44 -18.19
CA ASN A 549 2.99 20.82 -18.47
C ASN A 549 3.93 21.90 -17.87
N LEU A 550 5.07 21.52 -17.30
CA LEU A 550 6.04 22.44 -16.70
C LEU A 550 7.43 22.24 -17.28
N ASN A 551 8.15 23.35 -17.50
CA ASN A 551 9.50 23.34 -18.06
C ASN A 551 10.46 22.53 -17.16
N PRO A 552 11.33 21.66 -17.72
CA PRO A 552 12.13 20.72 -16.95
C PRO A 552 13.33 21.34 -16.19
N GLU A 553 13.46 22.66 -16.17
CA GLU A 553 14.64 23.36 -15.67
C GLU A 553 14.47 23.86 -14.22
N ASN A 554 15.04 23.08 -13.30
CA ASN A 554 15.30 23.36 -11.88
C ASN A 554 14.11 23.18 -10.90
N ASN A 555 14.46 22.78 -9.67
CA ASN A 555 13.62 22.53 -8.48
C ASN A 555 12.53 21.44 -8.58
N ALA A 556 11.86 21.28 -9.72
CA ALA A 556 10.73 20.35 -9.86
C ALA A 556 11.07 18.87 -9.53
N ALA A 557 12.34 18.45 -9.56
CA ALA A 557 12.73 17.08 -9.19
C ALA A 557 12.89 16.86 -7.67
N SER A 558 13.41 17.84 -6.92
CA SER A 558 13.55 17.74 -5.46
C SER A 558 12.19 17.73 -4.77
N ASP A 559 11.29 18.59 -5.25
CA ASP A 559 10.02 18.86 -4.61
C ASP A 559 9.05 17.69 -4.81
N ARG A 560 9.13 17.05 -5.99
CA ARG A 560 8.52 15.76 -6.31
C ARG A 560 8.93 14.64 -5.35
N PHE A 561 10.23 14.49 -5.09
CA PHE A 561 10.73 13.49 -4.14
C PHE A 561 10.29 13.79 -2.70
N ALA A 562 10.34 15.07 -2.29
CA ALA A 562 9.90 15.52 -0.97
C ALA A 562 8.40 15.25 -0.74
N ASN A 563 7.55 15.51 -1.74
CA ASN A 563 6.11 15.24 -1.66
C ASN A 563 5.83 13.73 -1.53
N ARG A 564 6.47 12.89 -2.36
CA ARG A 564 6.33 11.42 -2.26
C ARG A 564 6.76 10.91 -0.88
N ALA A 565 7.87 11.41 -0.34
CA ALA A 565 8.36 11.07 0.99
C ALA A 565 7.42 11.54 2.11
N ASN A 566 6.83 12.74 2.00
CA ASN A 566 5.84 13.26 2.96
C ASN A 566 4.55 12.43 2.96
N THR A 567 4.03 12.05 1.79
CA THR A 567 2.87 11.15 1.67
C THR A 567 3.16 9.79 2.33
N ILE A 568 4.32 9.18 2.06
CA ILE A 568 4.74 7.92 2.69
C ILE A 568 4.85 8.07 4.22
N ALA A 569 5.54 9.11 4.71
CA ALA A 569 5.68 9.37 6.14
C ALA A 569 4.33 9.59 6.84
N THR A 570 3.39 10.27 6.17
CA THR A 570 2.03 10.52 6.66
C THR A 570 1.21 9.23 6.74
N LEU A 571 1.28 8.37 5.72
CA LEU A 571 0.64 7.05 5.75
C LEU A 571 1.21 6.17 6.85
N LEU A 572 2.54 6.14 7.02
CA LEU A 572 3.18 5.43 8.13
C LEU A 572 2.73 5.99 9.48
N ALA A 573 2.63 7.31 9.64
CA ALA A 573 2.17 7.92 10.89
C ALA A 573 0.72 7.52 11.23
N ILE A 574 -0.21 7.67 10.29
CA ILE A 574 -1.64 7.45 10.54
C ILE A 574 -1.97 5.97 10.71
N ASP A 575 -1.40 5.06 9.90
CA ASP A 575 -1.70 3.63 9.99
C ASP A 575 -0.97 2.93 11.15
N SER A 576 0.32 3.24 11.36
CA SER A 576 1.16 2.44 12.26
C SER A 576 1.19 2.94 13.71
N LEU A 577 1.11 4.26 13.93
CA LEU A 577 1.22 4.85 15.27
C LEU A 577 -0.12 4.95 16.00
N ASN A 578 -1.24 4.74 15.29
CA ASN A 578 -2.57 4.83 15.85
C ASN A 578 -2.78 3.75 16.94
N PRO A 579 -3.14 4.11 18.20
CA PRO A 579 -3.30 3.15 19.29
C PRO A 579 -4.44 2.14 19.04
N TYR A 580 -5.39 2.47 18.16
CA TYR A 580 -6.51 1.61 17.80
C TYR A 580 -6.27 0.78 16.52
N ARG A 581 -5.04 0.77 15.96
CA ARG A 581 -4.72 0.08 14.68
C ARG A 581 -5.28 -1.35 14.59
N GLN A 582 -5.20 -2.15 15.66
CA GLN A 582 -5.76 -3.51 15.69
C GLN A 582 -7.29 -3.55 15.52
N TRP A 583 -8.01 -2.59 16.12
CA TRP A 583 -9.47 -2.48 16.02
C TRP A 583 -9.94 -1.91 14.69
N LEU A 584 -9.14 -1.00 14.10
CA LEU A 584 -9.40 -0.41 12.79
C LEU A 584 -9.26 -1.47 11.68
N ARG A 585 -8.19 -2.29 11.70
CA ARG A 585 -7.98 -3.39 10.73
C ARG A 585 -9.20 -4.27 10.49
N GLY A 586 -10.12 -4.39 11.46
CA GLY A 586 -11.33 -5.21 11.37
C GLY A 586 -12.14 -5.04 10.07
N SER A 587 -12.25 -3.81 9.54
CA SER A 587 -13.02 -3.48 8.33
C SER A 587 -12.23 -3.46 7.01
N ALA A 588 -10.92 -3.76 7.03
CA ALA A 588 -10.07 -3.78 5.85
C ALA A 588 -9.82 -5.21 5.32
N SER A 589 -9.65 -5.38 4.01
CA SER A 589 -9.25 -6.66 3.40
C SER A 589 -7.76 -6.96 3.57
N HIS A 590 -6.92 -5.92 3.67
CA HIS A 590 -5.48 -6.03 3.84
C HIS A 590 -5.03 -5.30 5.12
N PRO A 591 -3.85 -5.63 5.68
CA PRO A 591 -3.18 -4.72 6.60
C PRO A 591 -2.96 -3.36 5.89
N PRO A 592 -3.18 -2.22 6.57
CA PRO A 592 -3.05 -0.91 5.94
C PRO A 592 -1.66 -0.64 5.35
N LEU A 593 -1.59 0.19 4.31
CA LEU A 593 -0.37 0.35 3.50
C LEU A 593 0.80 0.89 4.33
N GLY A 594 0.58 1.90 5.17
CA GLY A 594 1.63 2.45 6.03
C GLY A 594 2.16 1.43 7.04
N GLU A 595 1.33 0.52 7.53
CA GLU A 595 1.79 -0.57 8.40
C GLU A 595 2.64 -1.59 7.63
N ARG A 596 2.28 -1.96 6.39
CA ARG A 596 3.07 -2.89 5.58
C ARG A 596 4.42 -2.30 5.23
N LEU A 597 4.45 -1.05 4.77
CA LEU A 597 5.68 -0.32 4.48
C LEU A 597 6.60 -0.19 5.70
N LEU A 598 6.05 0.08 6.90
CA LEU A 598 6.84 0.06 8.13
C LEU A 598 7.49 -1.30 8.40
N ASN A 599 6.73 -2.40 8.26
CA ASN A 599 7.24 -3.75 8.48
C ASN A 599 8.34 -4.12 7.45
N LEU A 600 8.18 -3.70 6.18
CA LEU A 600 9.17 -3.92 5.13
C LEU A 600 10.44 -3.11 5.35
N GLY A 601 10.34 -1.82 5.70
CA GLY A 601 11.50 -0.99 6.02
C GLY A 601 12.27 -1.47 7.25
N GLN A 602 11.57 -2.00 8.28
CA GLN A 602 12.22 -2.67 9.40
C GLN A 602 12.99 -3.94 8.97
N GLN A 603 12.47 -4.70 7.99
CA GLN A 603 13.17 -5.86 7.45
C GLN A 603 14.40 -5.47 6.64
N ALA A 604 14.32 -4.44 5.80
CA ALA A 604 15.46 -3.90 5.05
C ALA A 604 16.60 -3.47 5.99
N ILE A 605 16.28 -2.73 7.05
CA ILE A 605 17.26 -2.27 8.05
C ILE A 605 17.88 -3.43 8.83
N LEU A 606 17.11 -4.46 9.20
CA LEU A 606 17.63 -5.68 9.82
C LEU A 606 18.58 -6.45 8.88
N ARG A 607 18.39 -6.32 7.57
CA ARG A 607 19.18 -6.97 6.50
C ARG A 607 20.30 -6.09 5.92
N GLN A 608 20.47 -4.87 6.44
CA GLN A 608 21.44 -3.86 5.97
C GLN A 608 21.23 -3.43 4.50
N GLN A 609 19.98 -3.41 4.04
CA GLN A 609 19.56 -3.09 2.67
C GLN A 609 19.06 -1.62 2.53
N PRO A 610 19.17 -1.00 1.34
CA PRO A 610 18.86 0.41 1.13
C PRO A 610 17.35 0.68 1.10
N THR A 611 16.82 1.22 2.21
CA THR A 611 15.38 1.38 2.40
C THR A 611 14.80 2.61 1.69
N THR A 612 13.83 2.40 0.79
CA THR A 612 13.07 3.49 0.14
C THR A 612 12.05 4.15 1.07
N VAL A 613 11.57 3.41 2.08
CA VAL A 613 10.67 3.89 3.12
C VAL A 613 11.47 4.55 4.26
N ALA A 614 11.49 5.88 4.31
CA ALA A 614 12.01 6.61 5.46
C ALA A 614 11.20 6.25 6.73
N LEU A 615 11.85 5.66 7.74
CA LEU A 615 11.18 5.36 9.01
C LEU A 615 10.75 6.66 9.71
N PRO A 616 9.51 6.76 10.22
CA PRO A 616 9.07 7.94 10.95
C PRO A 616 9.87 8.06 12.26
N VAL A 617 10.53 9.20 12.46
CA VAL A 617 10.94 9.63 13.80
C VAL A 617 9.65 9.74 14.62
N ALA A 618 9.56 8.98 15.70
CA ALA A 618 8.32 8.88 16.47
C ALA A 618 7.87 10.29 16.94
N PRO A 619 6.67 10.77 16.53
CA PRO A 619 6.18 12.06 16.95
C PRO A 619 5.98 12.06 18.47
N ARG A 620 6.45 13.12 19.13
CA ARG A 620 6.44 13.25 20.60
C ARG A 620 5.04 13.31 21.22
N THR A 621 3.99 13.33 20.39
CA THR A 621 2.58 13.45 20.73
C THR A 621 1.79 12.19 20.35
N SER A 622 2.19 11.04 20.88
CA SER A 622 1.38 9.82 20.80
C SER A 622 0.08 10.00 21.61
N ASN A 623 -1.02 10.32 20.93
CA ASN A 623 -2.34 10.40 21.55
C ASN A 623 -2.65 9.08 22.27
N GLY A 624 -2.91 9.16 23.58
CA GLY A 624 -3.12 7.99 24.44
C GLY A 624 -4.35 7.17 24.05
N PHE A 625 -4.33 5.88 24.37
CA PHE A 625 -5.49 5.00 24.23
C PHE A 625 -6.60 5.44 25.20
N SER A 626 -7.75 5.84 24.68
CA SER A 626 -8.93 6.25 25.45
C SER A 626 -10.09 5.26 25.22
N LEU A 627 -10.28 4.38 26.20
CA LEU A 627 -11.33 3.36 26.20
C LEU A 627 -12.75 3.92 25.93
N PRO A 628 -13.16 5.10 26.46
CA PRO A 628 -14.48 5.68 26.14
C PRO A 628 -14.67 5.98 24.64
N LEU A 629 -13.63 6.40 23.92
CA LEU A 629 -13.71 6.70 22.49
C LEU A 629 -13.81 5.41 21.65
N LEU A 630 -13.14 4.34 22.09
CA LEU A 630 -13.31 3.00 21.50
C LEU A 630 -14.71 2.42 21.76
N LEU A 631 -15.26 2.61 22.97
CA LEU A 631 -16.65 2.24 23.28
C LEU A 631 -17.64 3.04 22.42
N LEU A 632 -17.43 4.34 22.21
CA LEU A 632 -18.25 5.16 21.32
C LEU A 632 -18.17 4.67 19.87
N GLN A 633 -16.96 4.33 19.39
CA GLN A 633 -16.73 3.74 18.07
C GLN A 633 -17.40 2.38 17.86
N LYS A 634 -17.53 1.58 18.93
CA LYS A 634 -18.15 0.24 18.93
C LYS A 634 -19.50 0.20 19.66
N SER A 635 -20.14 1.35 19.84
CA SER A 635 -21.33 1.52 20.67
C SER A 635 -22.53 0.61 20.36
N PRO A 636 -22.82 0.16 19.12
CA PRO A 636 -23.88 -0.82 18.89
C PRO A 636 -23.56 -2.21 19.47
N LEU A 637 -22.27 -2.57 19.52
CA LEU A 637 -21.80 -3.82 20.11
C LEU A 637 -21.69 -3.69 21.63
N ALA A 638 -21.18 -2.56 22.13
CA ALA A 638 -21.17 -2.27 23.57
C ALA A 638 -22.60 -2.23 24.14
N GLY A 639 -23.52 -1.55 23.45
CA GLY A 639 -24.94 -1.48 23.79
C GLY A 639 -25.65 -2.82 23.72
N LEU A 640 -25.34 -3.67 22.72
CA LEU A 640 -25.83 -5.05 22.69
C LEU A 640 -25.34 -5.84 23.93
N LEU A 641 -24.06 -5.72 24.29
CA LEU A 641 -23.50 -6.42 25.45
C LEU A 641 -24.07 -5.91 26.77
N THR A 642 -24.30 -4.60 26.94
CA THR A 642 -24.95 -4.07 28.15
C THR A 642 -26.43 -4.43 28.21
N GLY A 643 -27.14 -4.39 27.08
CA GLY A 643 -28.55 -4.81 27.00
C GLY A 643 -28.75 -6.29 27.34
N VAL A 644 -27.90 -7.18 26.80
CA VAL A 644 -27.87 -8.60 27.17
C VAL A 644 -27.44 -8.78 28.63
N GLY A 645 -26.45 -8.04 29.12
CA GLY A 645 -26.01 -8.08 30.52
C GLY A 645 -27.11 -7.71 31.52
N ILE A 646 -27.85 -6.62 31.24
CA ILE A 646 -29.00 -6.18 32.04
C ILE A 646 -30.12 -7.23 31.98
N ALA A 647 -30.44 -7.75 30.80
CA ALA A 647 -31.48 -8.76 30.64
C ALA A 647 -31.14 -10.09 31.35
N MET A 648 -29.88 -10.54 31.31
CA MET A 648 -29.42 -11.70 32.08
C MET A 648 -29.46 -11.44 33.60
N GLY A 649 -29.13 -10.22 34.04
CA GLY A 649 -29.26 -9.82 35.45
C GLY A 649 -30.71 -9.86 35.93
N LEU A 650 -31.64 -9.30 35.15
CA LEU A 650 -33.08 -9.38 35.40
C LEU A 650 -33.56 -10.83 35.44
N TRP A 651 -33.19 -11.64 34.45
CA TRP A 651 -33.54 -13.06 34.38
C TRP A 651 -33.04 -13.85 35.61
N PHE A 652 -31.81 -13.59 36.05
CA PHE A 652 -31.23 -14.20 37.24
C PHE A 652 -31.95 -13.78 38.53
N ILE A 653 -32.31 -12.49 38.67
CA ILE A 653 -33.15 -12.00 39.77
C ILE A 653 -34.51 -12.71 39.75
N GLY A 654 -35.15 -12.82 38.59
CA GLY A 654 -36.38 -13.59 38.40
C GLY A 654 -36.24 -15.04 38.86
N GLY A 655 -35.10 -15.69 38.58
CA GLY A 655 -34.85 -17.08 38.97
C GLY A 655 -34.75 -17.27 40.48
N ILE A 656 -34.07 -16.34 41.17
CA ILE A 656 -34.02 -16.28 42.64
C ILE A 656 -35.43 -16.05 43.20
N VAL A 657 -36.16 -15.08 42.66
CA VAL A 657 -37.47 -14.66 43.17
C VAL A 657 -38.56 -15.72 42.90
N ASN A 658 -38.47 -16.45 41.78
CA ASN A 658 -39.27 -17.64 41.49
C ASN A 658 -38.99 -18.77 42.49
N ARG A 659 -37.72 -18.98 42.89
CA ARG A 659 -37.34 -19.93 43.95
C ARG A 659 -37.81 -19.50 45.36
N LEU A 660 -37.99 -18.20 45.58
CA LEU A 660 -38.60 -17.62 46.80
C LEU A 660 -40.13 -17.54 46.75
N GLY A 661 -40.77 -17.97 45.66
CA GLY A 661 -42.24 -18.09 45.53
C GLY A 661 -43.01 -16.80 45.26
N TRP A 662 -42.36 -15.66 44.97
CA TRP A 662 -43.08 -14.40 44.70
C TRP A 662 -43.59 -14.34 43.25
N GLN A 663 -44.81 -14.85 43.04
CA GLN A 663 -45.49 -14.95 41.73
C GLN A 663 -45.50 -13.65 40.90
N ARG A 664 -45.54 -12.46 41.53
CA ARG A 664 -45.57 -11.17 40.82
C ARG A 664 -44.30 -10.86 40.02
N LEU A 665 -43.18 -11.53 40.30
CA LEU A 665 -41.89 -11.31 39.63
C LEU A 665 -41.35 -12.58 38.93
N SER A 666 -42.05 -13.72 38.99
CA SER A 666 -41.57 -14.97 38.38
C SER A 666 -41.54 -14.94 36.85
N TRP A 667 -42.40 -14.12 36.21
CA TRP A 667 -42.40 -13.88 34.77
C TRP A 667 -41.01 -13.44 34.24
N LEU A 668 -40.25 -12.71 35.07
CA LEU A 668 -38.92 -12.18 34.74
C LEU A 668 -37.89 -13.28 34.40
N TYR A 669 -38.14 -14.51 34.84
CA TYR A 669 -37.34 -15.71 34.53
C TYR A 669 -38.00 -16.64 33.51
N GLN A 670 -39.33 -16.71 33.53
CA GLN A 670 -40.11 -17.64 32.72
C GLN A 670 -40.22 -17.19 31.25
N ASP A 671 -40.19 -15.89 30.99
CA ASP A 671 -40.32 -15.32 29.65
C ASP A 671 -38.95 -15.09 28.96
N PRO A 672 -38.65 -15.78 27.84
CA PRO A 672 -37.43 -15.54 27.06
C PRO A 672 -37.45 -14.22 26.28
N SER A 673 -38.58 -13.51 26.18
CA SER A 673 -38.66 -12.25 25.43
C SER A 673 -37.74 -11.17 26.01
N ILE A 674 -37.53 -11.16 27.33
CA ILE A 674 -36.70 -10.20 28.06
C ILE A 674 -35.25 -10.22 27.53
N LEU A 675 -34.71 -11.42 27.30
CA LEU A 675 -33.35 -11.62 26.78
C LEU A 675 -33.23 -11.12 25.33
N MET A 676 -34.22 -11.41 24.49
CA MET A 676 -34.24 -10.99 23.08
C MET A 676 -34.49 -9.48 22.94
N GLY A 677 -35.44 -8.94 23.70
CA GLY A 677 -35.80 -7.52 23.68
C GLY A 677 -34.73 -6.63 24.29
N GLY A 678 -34.06 -7.08 25.36
CA GLY A 678 -32.87 -6.42 25.91
C GLY A 678 -31.71 -6.35 24.91
N LEU A 679 -31.51 -7.40 24.11
CA LEU A 679 -30.53 -7.42 23.01
C LEU A 679 -30.86 -6.38 21.93
N TRP A 680 -32.11 -6.30 21.47
CA TRP A 680 -32.53 -5.31 20.47
C TRP A 680 -32.49 -3.88 21.01
N LEU A 681 -33.04 -3.64 22.21
CA LEU A 681 -33.06 -2.34 22.87
C LEU A 681 -31.64 -1.83 23.14
N GLY A 682 -30.75 -2.69 23.62
CA GLY A 682 -29.33 -2.38 23.82
C GLY A 682 -28.62 -2.01 22.51
N LEU A 683 -28.86 -2.74 21.42
CA LEU A 683 -28.30 -2.41 20.10
C LEU A 683 -28.86 -1.10 19.54
N GLY A 684 -30.15 -0.82 19.73
CA GLY A 684 -30.80 0.44 19.32
C GLY A 684 -30.26 1.65 20.07
N LEU A 685 -30.18 1.58 21.41
CA LEU A 685 -29.57 2.63 22.22
C LEU A 685 -28.08 2.80 21.91
N GLY A 686 -27.36 1.70 21.70
CA GLY A 686 -25.96 1.69 21.24
C GLY A 686 -25.76 2.33 19.85
N LEU A 687 -26.75 2.24 18.96
CA LEU A 687 -26.74 2.98 17.69
C LEU A 687 -26.96 4.47 17.90
N LEU A 688 -27.92 4.88 18.76
CA LEU A 688 -28.22 6.29 19.06
C LEU A 688 -27.00 7.03 19.61
N LEU A 689 -26.31 6.45 20.59
CA LEU A 689 -25.21 7.10 21.35
C LEU A 689 -24.05 7.64 20.49
N ARG A 690 -23.86 7.12 19.27
CA ARG A 690 -22.78 7.57 18.36
C ARG A 690 -23.21 8.52 17.25
N ILE A 691 -24.51 8.80 17.06
CA ILE A 691 -24.99 9.54 15.89
C ILE A 691 -24.39 10.96 15.87
N ASN A 692 -24.50 11.70 16.96
CA ASN A 692 -23.99 13.07 17.07
C ASN A 692 -22.44 13.17 17.01
N ALA A 693 -21.73 12.07 17.29
CA ALA A 693 -20.28 12.01 17.14
C ALA A 693 -19.86 11.67 15.68
N LEU A 694 -20.59 10.76 15.04
CA LEU A 694 -20.43 10.42 13.63
C LEU A 694 -20.75 11.60 12.71
N PHE A 695 -21.78 12.37 13.08
CA PHE A 695 -22.36 13.46 12.32
C PHE A 695 -22.52 14.70 13.21
N PRO A 696 -21.42 15.35 13.65
CA PRO A 696 -21.51 16.61 14.37
C PRO A 696 -22.05 17.70 13.45
N ASP A 697 -22.88 18.59 13.99
CA ASP A 697 -23.42 19.72 13.25
C ASP A 697 -22.27 20.68 12.84
N PRO A 698 -22.27 21.21 11.61
CA PRO A 698 -21.20 22.08 11.13
C PRO A 698 -21.08 23.37 11.95
N ASP A 699 -22.20 23.85 12.49
CA ASP A 699 -22.30 25.10 13.25
C ASP A 699 -21.99 24.92 14.75
N SER A 700 -21.90 23.67 15.25
CA SER A 700 -21.79 23.39 16.69
C SER A 700 -20.36 23.11 17.17
N THR A 701 -19.33 23.38 16.38
CA THR A 701 -17.93 23.21 16.83
C THR A 701 -17.58 24.30 17.84
N PRO A 702 -17.31 23.98 19.13
CA PRO A 702 -16.97 25.00 20.12
C PRO A 702 -15.63 25.65 19.77
N SER A 703 -15.52 26.97 19.99
CA SER A 703 -14.42 27.85 19.56
C SER A 703 -13.08 27.65 20.30
N VAL A 704 -12.69 26.41 20.53
CA VAL A 704 -11.48 26.02 21.27
C VAL A 704 -10.26 26.15 20.36
N ARG A 705 -9.74 27.39 20.26
CA ARG A 705 -8.44 27.73 19.64
C ARG A 705 -8.27 27.28 18.18
N GLN A 706 -9.23 27.65 17.32
CA GLN A 706 -8.96 27.75 15.88
C GLN A 706 -8.02 28.95 15.62
N THR A 707 -6.71 28.76 15.74
CA THR A 707 -5.72 29.68 15.20
C THR A 707 -5.69 29.56 13.68
N THR A 708 -6.50 30.39 13.00
CA THR A 708 -6.33 30.79 11.58
C THR A 708 -6.20 29.69 10.52
N ALA A 709 -6.54 28.44 10.84
CA ALA A 709 -6.58 27.33 9.91
C ALA A 709 -7.94 27.28 9.19
N THR A 710 -7.93 27.48 7.87
CA THR A 710 -9.05 27.22 6.97
C THR A 710 -9.55 25.79 7.15
N ALA A 711 -10.86 25.55 6.98
CA ALA A 711 -11.37 24.18 6.87
C ALA A 711 -10.67 23.47 5.69
N PRO A 712 -10.24 22.21 5.83
CA PRO A 712 -9.41 21.56 4.82
C PRO A 712 -10.17 21.45 3.50
N THR A 713 -9.61 22.08 2.46
CA THR A 713 -10.22 22.21 1.13
C THR A 713 -9.72 21.16 0.15
N THR A 714 -8.58 20.54 0.46
CA THR A 714 -7.88 19.58 -0.39
C THR A 714 -7.75 18.21 0.25
N THR A 715 -7.67 17.16 -0.57
CA THR A 715 -7.53 15.76 -0.13
C THR A 715 -6.20 15.49 0.58
N VAL A 716 -5.15 16.26 0.27
CA VAL A 716 -3.87 16.31 1.01
C VAL A 716 -4.09 16.75 2.47
N GLU A 717 -4.76 17.89 2.67
CA GLU A 717 -5.07 18.43 4.00
C GLU A 717 -5.98 17.48 4.80
N LEU A 718 -6.92 16.79 4.15
CA LEU A 718 -7.75 15.77 4.79
C LEU A 718 -6.95 14.58 5.32
N LEU A 719 -5.93 14.12 4.59
CA LEU A 719 -5.09 13.03 5.06
C LEU A 719 -4.29 13.48 6.29
N HIS A 720 -3.58 14.61 6.20
CA HIS A 720 -2.81 15.15 7.35
C HIS A 720 -3.69 15.48 8.57
N SER A 721 -4.92 15.98 8.36
CA SER A 721 -5.84 16.35 9.43
C SER A 721 -6.79 15.22 9.87
N SER A 722 -6.56 13.97 9.43
CA SER A 722 -7.44 12.82 9.73
C SER A 722 -7.63 12.57 11.24
N SER A 723 -8.82 12.12 11.63
CA SER A 723 -9.16 11.80 13.03
C SER A 723 -8.63 10.43 13.46
N VAL A 724 -8.41 10.25 14.78
CA VAL A 724 -7.80 9.04 15.34
C VAL A 724 -8.75 7.83 15.27
N LEU A 725 -10.06 8.06 15.27
CA LEU A 725 -11.09 7.05 15.07
C LEU A 725 -12.21 7.58 14.15
N PRO A 726 -12.73 6.77 13.18
CA PRO A 726 -13.84 7.13 12.30
C PRO A 726 -15.09 7.67 12.98
N VAL A 727 -15.32 7.35 14.26
CA VAL A 727 -16.44 7.90 15.05
C VAL A 727 -16.34 9.40 15.29
N GLN A 728 -15.17 10.01 15.08
CA GLN A 728 -14.97 11.45 15.08
C GLN A 728 -15.02 11.95 13.63
N GLY A 729 -16.24 12.13 13.09
CA GLY A 729 -16.41 12.72 11.77
C GLY A 729 -16.02 14.20 11.79
N LYS A 730 -15.27 14.69 10.80
CA LYS A 730 -14.96 16.12 10.66
C LYS A 730 -15.82 16.73 9.56
N PRO A 731 -16.62 17.78 9.82
CA PRO A 731 -17.40 18.44 8.77
C PRO A 731 -16.46 19.14 7.79
N ILE A 732 -16.68 18.93 6.51
CA ILE A 732 -15.83 19.42 5.42
C ILE A 732 -16.66 19.79 4.18
N THR A 733 -16.08 20.60 3.30
CA THR A 733 -16.61 20.86 1.96
C THR A 733 -15.47 20.83 0.96
N LEU A 734 -15.59 19.97 -0.06
CA LEU A 734 -14.63 19.82 -1.15
C LEU A 734 -15.26 20.22 -2.47
N ARG A 735 -14.44 20.61 -3.44
CA ARG A 735 -14.86 20.86 -4.82
C ARG A 735 -13.97 20.06 -5.76
N GLY A 736 -14.56 19.32 -6.69
CA GLY A 736 -13.82 18.44 -7.59
C GLY A 736 -14.69 17.81 -8.65
N GLN A 737 -14.08 17.05 -9.56
CA GLN A 737 -14.80 16.28 -10.57
C GLN A 737 -15.36 14.99 -9.96
N LEU A 738 -16.66 14.72 -10.19
CA LEU A 738 -17.30 13.51 -9.72
C LEU A 738 -16.94 12.33 -10.63
N ARG A 739 -16.15 11.38 -10.14
CA ARG A 739 -15.80 10.15 -10.84
C ARG A 739 -16.67 8.99 -10.30
N GLY A 740 -17.10 8.07 -11.15
CA GLY A 740 -17.86 6.89 -10.70
C GLY A 740 -18.69 6.20 -11.78
N SER A 741 -19.39 5.12 -11.41
CA SER A 741 -20.36 4.50 -12.31
C SER A 741 -21.55 5.44 -12.55
N ALA A 742 -22.05 5.54 -13.77
CA ALA A 742 -23.35 6.17 -14.05
C ALA A 742 -24.52 5.19 -13.78
N GLY A 743 -25.75 5.66 -13.94
CA GLY A 743 -26.93 4.78 -14.02
C GLY A 743 -27.31 4.02 -12.75
N LEU A 744 -27.86 2.81 -12.91
CA LEU A 744 -28.32 1.92 -11.85
C LEU A 744 -27.19 1.24 -11.08
N GLU A 745 -26.00 1.09 -11.67
CA GLU A 745 -24.84 0.54 -10.96
C GLU A 745 -24.57 1.34 -9.67
N ASN A 746 -24.80 2.65 -9.74
CA ASN A 746 -24.54 3.59 -8.66
C ASN A 746 -25.81 4.05 -7.93
N TRP A 747 -26.89 3.24 -7.97
CA TRP A 747 -28.14 3.60 -7.30
C TRP A 747 -27.96 3.76 -5.78
N GLY A 748 -27.07 2.98 -5.16
CA GLY A 748 -26.69 3.14 -3.76
C GLY A 748 -25.64 4.24 -3.47
N CYS A 749 -25.19 5.02 -4.47
CA CYS A 749 -24.02 5.91 -4.37
C CYS A 749 -22.76 5.18 -3.85
N GLN A 750 -22.57 3.93 -4.29
CA GLN A 750 -21.55 2.99 -3.81
C GLN A 750 -20.23 3.07 -4.59
N ASN A 751 -20.29 3.48 -5.86
CA ASN A 751 -19.18 3.63 -6.79
C ASN A 751 -18.98 5.13 -7.13
N LEU A 752 -18.94 5.99 -6.12
CA LEU A 752 -18.59 7.41 -6.27
C LEU A 752 -17.23 7.73 -5.66
N TYR A 753 -16.54 8.67 -6.30
CA TYR A 753 -15.23 9.22 -5.95
C TYR A 753 -15.23 10.71 -6.32
N LEU A 754 -14.47 11.53 -5.59
CA LEU A 754 -14.23 12.93 -5.94
C LEU A 754 -12.74 13.09 -6.26
N ASP A 755 -12.45 13.73 -7.38
CA ASP A 755 -11.11 14.15 -7.80
C ASP A 755 -11.01 15.67 -7.64
N ASP A 756 -10.31 16.16 -6.62
CA ASP A 756 -10.11 17.60 -6.40
C ASP A 756 -8.93 18.18 -7.21
N GLY A 757 -8.28 17.37 -8.05
CA GLY A 757 -7.04 17.70 -8.75
C GLY A 757 -5.78 17.47 -7.92
N LEU A 758 -5.89 17.35 -6.59
CA LEU A 758 -4.81 17.07 -5.62
C LEU A 758 -4.97 15.72 -4.91
N GLY A 759 -5.95 14.91 -5.35
CA GLY A 759 -6.11 13.51 -4.98
C GLY A 759 -7.53 12.99 -5.20
N LEU A 760 -7.68 11.68 -5.04
CA LEU A 760 -8.94 10.96 -5.13
C LEU A 760 -9.43 10.55 -3.74
N VAL A 761 -10.66 10.92 -3.38
CA VAL A 761 -11.30 10.44 -2.14
C VAL A 761 -12.61 9.75 -2.44
N LYS A 762 -12.85 8.62 -1.76
CA LYS A 762 -14.09 7.87 -1.92
C LYS A 762 -15.26 8.60 -1.27
N LEU A 763 -16.35 8.77 -2.02
CA LEU A 763 -17.62 9.20 -1.46
C LEU A 763 -18.45 7.98 -1.04
N VAL A 764 -19.15 8.10 0.08
CA VAL A 764 -19.94 7.02 0.69
C VAL A 764 -21.30 7.58 1.11
N ASN A 765 -22.39 6.89 0.74
CA ASN A 765 -23.69 7.16 1.35
C ASN A 765 -23.67 6.62 2.80
N PRO A 766 -23.90 7.45 3.83
CA PRO A 766 -23.80 7.06 5.25
C PRO A 766 -24.73 5.90 5.66
N VAL A 767 -25.79 5.61 4.90
CA VAL A 767 -26.76 4.56 5.22
C VAL A 767 -27.00 3.62 4.01
N PRO A 768 -26.87 2.28 4.16
CA PRO A 768 -27.04 1.34 3.04
C PRO A 768 -28.48 1.26 2.50
N LEU A 769 -29.48 1.56 3.34
CA LEU A 769 -30.88 1.75 2.92
C LEU A 769 -31.08 3.03 2.10
N GLY A 770 -30.08 3.91 2.00
CA GLY A 770 -30.10 5.11 1.16
C GLY A 770 -30.20 4.83 -0.35
N SER A 771 -30.02 3.58 -0.78
CA SER A 771 -30.44 3.10 -2.10
C SER A 771 -31.93 3.35 -2.37
N LEU A 772 -32.79 3.19 -1.35
CA LEU A 772 -34.21 3.54 -1.42
C LEU A 772 -34.44 5.06 -1.52
N GLN A 773 -33.53 5.89 -1.03
CA GLN A 773 -33.63 7.34 -1.23
C GLN A 773 -33.56 7.72 -2.72
N GLY A 774 -32.86 6.91 -3.52
CA GLY A 774 -32.85 7.04 -4.97
C GLY A 774 -34.18 6.72 -5.67
N LEU A 775 -35.19 6.18 -4.97
CA LEU A 775 -36.58 6.12 -5.47
C LEU A 775 -37.27 7.48 -5.34
N PHE A 776 -37.02 8.20 -4.25
CA PHE A 776 -37.67 9.47 -3.92
C PHE A 776 -37.01 10.69 -4.58
N GLN A 777 -35.69 10.64 -4.84
CA GLN A 777 -34.91 11.77 -5.40
C GLN A 777 -34.30 11.45 -6.78
N GLN A 778 -35.09 10.87 -7.69
CA GLN A 778 -34.58 10.38 -8.98
C GLN A 778 -33.95 11.44 -9.91
N ARG A 779 -34.43 12.70 -9.85
CA ARG A 779 -34.02 13.82 -10.73
C ARG A 779 -32.78 14.59 -10.24
N SER A 780 -32.36 14.38 -8.99
CA SER A 780 -31.21 15.05 -8.39
C SER A 780 -30.17 14.04 -7.88
N HIS A 781 -30.13 12.85 -8.48
CA HIS A 781 -29.28 11.76 -8.01
C HIS A 781 -27.87 11.87 -8.61
N PRO A 782 -26.78 11.82 -7.81
CA PRO A 782 -25.40 12.06 -8.29
C PRO A 782 -24.92 11.15 -9.43
N ARG A 783 -25.58 10.01 -9.65
CA ARG A 783 -25.39 9.11 -10.82
C ARG A 783 -25.55 9.79 -12.19
N GLN A 784 -26.13 11.01 -12.24
CA GLN A 784 -26.31 11.83 -13.44
C GLN A 784 -25.27 12.94 -13.58
N TRP A 785 -24.42 13.16 -12.57
CA TRP A 785 -23.41 14.22 -12.51
C TRP A 785 -21.97 13.68 -12.60
N VAL A 786 -21.81 12.39 -12.93
CA VAL A 786 -20.52 11.78 -13.23
C VAL A 786 -19.86 12.53 -14.39
N GLY A 787 -18.56 12.79 -14.27
CA GLY A 787 -17.77 13.62 -15.18
C GLY A 787 -17.88 15.14 -14.93
N GLN A 788 -18.84 15.60 -14.12
CA GLN A 788 -19.06 17.03 -13.86
C GLN A 788 -18.32 17.51 -12.59
N ALA A 789 -17.96 18.79 -12.57
CA ALA A 789 -17.41 19.43 -11.37
C ALA A 789 -18.55 19.73 -10.38
N VAL A 790 -18.41 19.24 -9.14
CA VAL A 790 -19.41 19.37 -8.07
C VAL A 790 -18.75 19.83 -6.77
N THR A 791 -19.55 20.46 -5.91
CA THR A 791 -19.19 20.74 -4.51
C THR A 791 -19.85 19.69 -3.61
N VAL A 792 -19.06 18.98 -2.82
CA VAL A 792 -19.52 17.94 -1.89
C VAL A 792 -19.27 18.40 -0.46
N SER A 793 -20.33 18.51 0.34
CA SER A 793 -20.22 18.68 1.79
C SER A 793 -20.61 17.38 2.51
N GLY A 794 -20.00 17.15 3.66
CA GLY A 794 -20.14 15.90 4.41
C GLY A 794 -19.14 15.78 5.54
N TRP A 795 -18.90 14.56 6.00
CA TRP A 795 -17.97 14.30 7.10
C TRP A 795 -16.82 13.40 6.64
N SER A 796 -15.58 13.89 6.74
CA SER A 796 -14.39 13.09 6.43
C SER A 796 -14.08 12.12 7.56
N ARG A 797 -13.63 10.92 7.17
CA ARG A 797 -13.23 9.84 8.08
C ARG A 797 -12.08 9.04 7.49
N TYR A 798 -11.09 8.75 8.32
CA TYR A 798 -10.02 7.81 8.00
C TYR A 798 -10.17 6.55 8.85
N GLY A 799 -10.00 5.38 8.23
CA GLY A 799 -10.02 4.12 8.95
C GLY A 799 -9.41 2.98 8.14
N ALA A 800 -8.37 2.35 8.71
CA ALA A 800 -7.76 1.12 8.19
C ALA A 800 -7.29 1.23 6.73
N GLY A 801 -6.50 2.25 6.41
CA GLY A 801 -5.99 2.47 5.05
C GLY A 801 -7.01 2.98 4.04
N LEU A 802 -8.17 3.50 4.48
CA LEU A 802 -9.17 4.14 3.63
C LEU A 802 -9.50 5.52 4.17
N LEU A 803 -9.36 6.55 3.33
CA LEU A 803 -9.97 7.87 3.52
C LEU A 803 -11.29 7.91 2.74
N TRP A 804 -12.37 8.38 3.37
CA TRP A 804 -13.65 8.58 2.70
C TRP A 804 -14.43 9.77 3.27
N VAL A 805 -15.44 10.21 2.53
CA VAL A 805 -16.42 11.22 2.97
C VAL A 805 -17.80 10.61 3.01
N ASP A 806 -18.42 10.63 4.19
CA ASP A 806 -19.86 10.39 4.34
C ASP A 806 -20.60 11.60 3.74
N ILE A 807 -21.31 11.41 2.63
CA ILE A 807 -22.03 12.48 1.93
C ILE A 807 -23.09 13.09 2.85
N HIS A 808 -23.12 14.42 2.98
CA HIS A 808 -24.28 15.18 3.44
C HIS A 808 -25.02 15.81 2.25
N GLN A 809 -24.31 16.57 1.41
CA GLN A 809 -24.88 17.21 0.23
C GLN A 809 -23.91 17.14 -0.96
N VAL A 810 -24.46 16.94 -2.16
CA VAL A 810 -23.75 17.18 -3.44
C VAL A 810 -24.47 18.31 -4.16
N GLN A 811 -23.74 19.34 -4.56
CA GLN A 811 -24.24 20.49 -5.30
C GLN A 811 -23.52 20.56 -6.65
N LEU A 812 -24.29 20.56 -7.74
CA LEU A 812 -23.78 20.88 -9.08
C LEU A 812 -23.89 22.39 -9.35
N ASN A 813 -25.08 22.93 -9.10
CA ASN A 813 -25.46 24.33 -9.27
C ASN A 813 -26.52 24.68 -8.20
N SER A 814 -26.82 25.96 -7.98
CA SER A 814 -27.76 26.41 -6.93
C SER A 814 -29.16 25.76 -6.97
N GLN A 815 -29.62 25.31 -8.14
CA GLN A 815 -30.88 24.58 -8.33
C GLN A 815 -30.73 23.04 -8.23
N HIS A 816 -29.52 22.50 -8.45
CA HIS A 816 -29.25 21.08 -8.57
C HIS A 816 -28.49 20.56 -7.34
N ARG A 817 -29.26 20.16 -6.31
CA ARG A 817 -28.76 19.64 -5.03
C ARG A 817 -29.29 18.24 -4.71
N PHE A 818 -28.40 17.37 -4.28
CA PHE A 818 -28.68 16.09 -3.62
C PHE A 818 -28.40 16.25 -2.12
N GLN A 819 -29.29 15.80 -1.24
CA GLN A 819 -29.03 15.76 0.21
C GLN A 819 -29.22 14.34 0.73
N ALA A 820 -28.18 13.72 1.28
CA ALA A 820 -28.27 12.42 1.93
C ALA A 820 -28.67 12.61 3.40
N TYR A 821 -29.84 12.11 3.79
CA TYR A 821 -30.38 12.27 5.16
C TYR A 821 -29.76 11.26 6.15
N GLY A 822 -28.43 11.13 6.13
CA GLY A 822 -27.67 10.15 6.92
C GLY A 822 -28.00 10.14 8.42
N PRO A 823 -27.98 11.29 9.12
CA PRO A 823 -28.35 11.36 10.54
C PRO A 823 -29.79 10.90 10.79
N ASN A 824 -30.75 11.39 9.99
CA ASN A 824 -32.18 11.09 10.15
C ASN A 824 -32.48 9.60 9.89
N TRP A 825 -31.84 9.00 8.89
CA TRP A 825 -31.94 7.56 8.66
C TRP A 825 -31.28 6.74 9.77
N ALA A 826 -30.18 7.22 10.36
CA ALA A 826 -29.54 6.57 11.49
C ALA A 826 -30.38 6.64 12.78
N THR A 827 -31.08 7.76 13.04
CA THR A 827 -32.01 7.90 14.18
C THR A 827 -33.28 7.09 13.95
N LEU A 828 -33.88 7.12 12.75
CA LEU A 828 -35.05 6.29 12.43
C LEU A 828 -34.75 4.80 12.57
N LEU A 829 -33.60 4.32 12.07
CA LEU A 829 -33.21 2.92 12.17
C LEU A 829 -32.98 2.50 13.63
N SER A 830 -32.31 3.32 14.44
CA SER A 830 -32.03 3.00 15.84
C SER A 830 -33.28 3.07 16.73
N LEU A 831 -34.18 4.03 16.49
CA LEU A 831 -35.49 4.09 17.13
C LEU A 831 -36.37 2.89 16.74
N ALA A 832 -36.39 2.48 15.47
CA ALA A 832 -37.13 1.30 15.03
C ALA A 832 -36.60 0.00 15.67
N ILE A 833 -35.29 -0.12 15.84
CA ILE A 833 -34.65 -1.24 16.56
C ILE A 833 -35.00 -1.22 18.05
N SER A 834 -34.90 -0.07 18.71
CA SER A 834 -35.32 0.08 20.12
C SER A 834 -36.81 -0.25 20.31
N LEU A 835 -37.67 0.21 19.40
CA LEU A 835 -39.10 -0.10 19.41
C LEU A 835 -39.35 -1.59 19.17
N MET A 836 -38.58 -2.27 18.32
CA MET A 836 -38.67 -3.73 18.16
C MET A 836 -38.26 -4.48 19.44
N GLY A 837 -37.27 -3.96 20.18
CA GLY A 837 -36.92 -4.47 21.52
C GLY A 837 -38.06 -4.29 22.52
N ILE A 838 -38.65 -3.10 22.58
CA ILE A 838 -39.81 -2.80 23.43
C ILE A 838 -41.02 -3.68 23.07
N LEU A 839 -41.34 -3.81 21.78
CA LEU A 839 -42.45 -4.64 21.27
C LEU A 839 -42.21 -6.15 21.40
N THR A 840 -40.96 -6.61 21.54
CA THR A 840 -40.70 -8.02 21.88
C THR A 840 -40.94 -8.27 23.36
N ILE A 841 -40.53 -7.35 24.25
CA ILE A 841 -40.84 -7.42 25.70
C ILE A 841 -42.35 -7.37 25.94
N PHE A 842 -43.08 -6.44 25.30
CA PHE A 842 -44.55 -6.35 25.43
C PHE A 842 -45.34 -7.50 24.77
N ARG A 843 -44.67 -8.41 24.04
CA ARG A 843 -45.29 -9.60 23.45
C ARG A 843 -44.92 -10.90 24.19
N GLY A 844 -43.96 -10.84 25.12
CA GLY A 844 -43.79 -11.87 26.13
C GLY A 844 -44.66 -11.56 27.35
N GLY A 845 -45.17 -12.61 27.98
CA GLY A 845 -46.16 -12.55 29.05
C GLY A 845 -46.88 -13.88 29.21
#